data_AF-A0A2I0AXW5-F1
#
_entry.id   AF-A0A2I0AXW5-F1
#
_cell.length_a   1.000
_cell.length_b   1.000
_cell.length_c   1.000
_cell.angle_alpha   90.00
_cell.angle_beta   90.00
_cell.angle_gamma   90.00
#
_symmetry.space_group_name_H-M   'P 1'
#
loop_
_entity.id
_entity.type
_entity.pdbx_description
1 polymer ?
#
loop_
_entity_poly.entity_id
_entity_poly.type
_entity_poly.pdbx_seq_one_letter_code
_entity_poly.pdbx_strand_id
1 'polypeptide(L)'
;MSFAFFSFNPLLRDVLHFLSQGDEAWLQQILDSDPENPSNHFNLAVFLWKKGDEVGGEEFKAFKARAAEHFLASAKLNPSDGTAFRFLGHYYREVLLDAPRAAKCYQRAIALNPDDSEAGESFCDLLDDSGKESLEISVCKEASQKSPRAFWAFRRLGYLLIHHKKWEDAVQNLHHAIRGYPTCADMWEALGLAYQRLGRFTAALKSYGRAIELEDSSIFALIESGNILLTLGSFRKGIDHFQHVLSVSPDNISALFGLASGLLGLSKECASMGAFKWGATVLEEASVIARACTLLSSNYSSIWKLHGDIQIAYAKCLPWDYKVPDSQINEGAFKASINDWKQQCLSASISAKLLYQRALHLTPWQSNIYADTAICLDIIYSLEERGTTDIDARHLPERMSLGSLISEGVNSEYWIILACVTNDYALKQHALVRGLQLDFSSAISWAYLGKLYRMLGENQLAIEAFDRARSSDPSLALPWAGMSVNFHDRKYSLNESYESCLRAVQISPLADFQIGLAMLAVVSGHLSSPQIFAAMNHSIQRAPHYPESYNLNGLIYESRSDYECAIASYQLARCALKIAALSEVALKSYATSVSVNLARALCKAGNMLEAQHECETLNNDGLLDYKGLQIYAVSLWKLGKNEQALYVARSLAKNVSTMEQTSAIAAIGLICQLIYHISGLDSATSTILKLPREYLHGTQMSLITAAVNALDPNSRLQLLVQPNYSTLEDCDVIDNMHIITAMNIMILAGSEKFLDIHSGAKYLRRILHIYPNSIVLRKHLGSLLLSSGHWLASHLATRCSVLPTGYPERSGLKSSFEIHGAAGVACYASCVPSPKFSFPSCKCQPVRRALGTDMLQRWLHQEPWNHAAHYLLILNNLQRAREERFPPHLCHTLKRLIAVGLCEESYMTNKMSKHQRFLLLLCISEVSLQCGDYTGCISYTKDALAIVHDEFFLHLQLCRAYAVQDDLSNLEKEYKNCLDVKTVNHIGWLSLKFLEFRYKLKNGSYTVDANYQICCMAEKTSSQMWEAVFELVCAMCFIQEEDFFSAQQALALALKVVNADACLLFIHGAVCMELARQQMGLDFLSCAIRSLSKAQEACTFPLPIISALLAQAEGSLGAKAKWEKNLRLEWFSWPAEMRPAELYFQLHILAKQTSSVSNQQKNIESYQSPERWVLRAIHLNPSCSRYWKVLQKLTSGS
;
A
#
# COMPACT_ATOMS: atom_id res chain seq x y z
N MET A 1 32.64 14.36 -40.55
CA MET A 1 33.54 13.37 -41.17
C MET A 1 32.68 12.59 -42.19
N SER A 2 32.59 13.06 -43.44
CA SER A 2 33.37 12.62 -44.65
C SER A 2 32.88 11.24 -45.14
N PHE A 3 32.36 10.97 -46.35
CA PHE A 3 32.48 11.45 -47.76
C PHE A 3 31.13 11.19 -48.49
N ALA A 4 30.54 11.99 -49.40
CA ALA A 4 30.89 12.54 -50.74
C ALA A 4 30.51 11.65 -51.97
N PHE A 5 29.71 12.25 -52.88
CA PHE A 5 29.49 12.08 -54.35
C PHE A 5 27.97 12.24 -54.67
N PHE A 6 27.45 13.11 -55.56
CA PHE A 6 27.99 13.89 -56.67
C PHE A 6 27.33 15.28 -56.77
N SER A 7 28.08 16.23 -57.33
CA SER A 7 27.75 17.62 -57.63
C SER A 7 27.26 17.85 -59.07
N PHE A 8 26.32 18.80 -59.15
CA PHE A 8 26.06 19.78 -60.22
C PHE A 8 25.36 19.36 -61.52
N ASN A 9 24.18 19.96 -61.73
CA ASN A 9 23.98 20.86 -62.87
C ASN A 9 23.00 22.00 -62.51
N PRO A 10 23.46 23.25 -62.31
CA PRO A 10 22.62 24.41 -61.98
C PRO A 10 22.19 25.20 -63.22
N LEU A 11 22.19 24.59 -64.41
CA LEU A 11 21.78 25.24 -65.67
C LEU A 11 20.27 25.14 -65.97
N LEU A 12 19.48 24.44 -65.16
CA LEU A 12 18.06 24.16 -65.47
C LEU A 12 17.05 24.94 -64.61
N ARG A 13 17.51 25.70 -63.62
CA ARG A 13 16.61 26.51 -62.77
C ARG A 13 16.51 27.97 -63.20
N ASP A 14 17.48 28.43 -64.00
CA ASP A 14 17.53 29.81 -64.51
C ASP A 14 16.88 29.99 -65.90
N VAL A 15 16.23 28.94 -66.44
CA VAL A 15 15.52 29.00 -67.73
C VAL A 15 13.99 29.05 -67.56
N LEU A 16 13.43 28.85 -66.36
CA LEU A 16 11.98 28.69 -66.16
C LEU A 16 11.28 29.87 -65.46
N HIS A 17 11.77 31.10 -65.60
CA HIS A 17 11.06 32.26 -65.04
C HIS A 17 11.01 33.54 -65.88
N PHE A 18 11.19 33.49 -67.21
CA PHE A 18 11.01 34.69 -68.06
C PHE A 18 10.32 34.39 -69.41
N LEU A 19 9.14 35.01 -69.61
CA LEU A 19 8.52 35.46 -70.89
C LEU A 19 7.75 34.45 -71.78
N SER A 20 6.42 34.60 -71.77
CA SER A 20 5.40 33.71 -72.35
C SER A 20 5.14 33.78 -73.87
N GLN A 21 6.01 34.40 -74.70
CA GLN A 21 5.83 34.37 -76.17
C GLN A 21 7.12 34.30 -77.00
N GLY A 22 8.31 34.55 -76.42
CA GLY A 22 9.59 34.56 -77.15
C GLY A 22 10.21 33.18 -77.40
N ASP A 23 9.89 32.20 -76.58
CA ASP A 23 10.58 30.90 -76.58
C ASP A 23 10.21 29.98 -77.76
N GLU A 24 8.99 30.09 -78.31
CA GLU A 24 8.59 29.28 -79.47
C GLU A 24 9.41 29.67 -80.71
N ALA A 25 9.55 30.99 -80.95
CA ALA A 25 10.32 31.51 -82.07
C ALA A 25 11.82 31.23 -81.90
N TRP A 26 12.34 31.30 -80.67
CA TRP A 26 13.74 30.96 -80.37
C TRP A 26 14.03 29.46 -80.53
N LEU A 27 13.16 28.58 -80.03
CA LEU A 27 13.28 27.13 -80.21
C LEU A 27 13.08 26.72 -81.68
N GLN A 28 12.20 27.40 -82.42
CA GLN A 28 12.06 27.21 -83.87
C GLN A 28 13.30 27.70 -84.63
N GLN A 29 13.88 28.84 -84.29
CA GLN A 29 15.15 29.30 -84.89
C GLN A 29 16.31 28.34 -84.61
N ILE A 30 16.38 27.76 -83.41
CA ILE A 30 17.36 26.73 -83.06
C ILE A 30 17.13 25.46 -83.89
N LEU A 31 15.87 25.06 -84.08
CA LEU A 31 15.51 23.94 -84.94
C LEU A 31 15.90 24.19 -86.40
N ASP A 32 15.62 25.39 -86.91
CA ASP A 32 15.94 25.79 -88.28
C ASP A 32 17.46 25.86 -88.51
N SER A 33 18.24 26.14 -87.46
CA SER A 33 19.71 26.15 -87.51
C SER A 33 20.33 24.74 -87.51
N ASP A 34 19.67 23.76 -86.89
CA ASP A 34 20.14 22.37 -86.79
C ASP A 34 18.95 21.39 -86.74
N PRO A 35 18.37 21.03 -87.90
CA PRO A 35 17.15 20.24 -88.00
C PRO A 35 17.37 18.73 -87.78
N GLU A 36 18.62 18.25 -87.80
CA GLU A 36 18.92 16.84 -87.55
C GLU A 36 19.10 16.53 -86.05
N ASN A 37 19.09 17.55 -85.20
CA ASN A 37 19.33 17.37 -83.77
C ASN A 37 18.03 16.96 -83.03
N PRO A 38 17.97 15.74 -82.45
CA PRO A 38 16.78 15.22 -81.79
C PRO A 38 16.39 16.04 -80.54
N SER A 39 17.36 16.60 -79.82
CA SER A 39 17.09 17.37 -78.60
C SER A 39 16.34 18.68 -78.88
N ASN A 40 16.57 19.29 -80.04
CA ASN A 40 15.86 20.52 -80.44
C ASN A 40 14.39 20.23 -80.74
N HIS A 41 14.13 19.16 -81.50
CA HIS A 41 12.77 18.66 -81.75
C HIS A 41 12.05 18.31 -80.45
N PHE A 42 12.72 17.62 -79.52
CA PHE A 42 12.15 17.25 -78.22
C PHE A 42 11.82 18.46 -77.33
N ASN A 43 12.74 19.43 -77.22
CA ASN A 43 12.53 20.61 -76.37
C ASN A 43 11.37 21.48 -76.90
N LEU A 44 11.28 21.67 -78.22
CA LEU A 44 10.15 22.34 -78.85
C LEU A 44 8.84 21.57 -78.62
N ALA A 45 8.87 20.24 -78.73
CA ALA A 45 7.70 19.39 -78.48
C ALA A 45 7.21 19.48 -77.02
N VAL A 46 8.12 19.46 -76.03
CA VAL A 46 7.76 19.63 -74.61
C VAL A 46 7.19 21.01 -74.33
N PHE A 47 7.73 22.07 -74.95
CA PHE A 47 7.20 23.41 -74.84
C PHE A 47 5.77 23.51 -75.39
N LEU A 48 5.54 22.99 -76.60
CA LEU A 48 4.21 22.93 -77.21
C LEU A 48 3.25 22.04 -76.39
N TRP A 49 3.75 20.96 -75.80
CA TRP A 49 2.98 20.09 -74.91
C TRP A 49 2.49 20.85 -73.68
N LYS A 50 3.36 21.63 -73.02
CA LYS A 50 3.01 22.45 -71.85
C LYS A 50 2.04 23.58 -72.19
N LYS A 51 2.25 24.29 -73.31
CA LYS A 51 1.28 25.28 -73.82
C LYS A 51 -0.08 24.64 -74.10
N GLY A 52 -0.08 23.42 -74.61
CA GLY A 52 -1.29 22.64 -74.77
C GLY A 52 -2.04 22.46 -73.44
N ASP A 53 -1.34 22.13 -72.35
CA ASP A 53 -1.98 21.97 -71.03
C ASP A 53 -2.54 23.27 -70.44
N GLU A 54 -2.01 24.43 -70.83
CA GLU A 54 -2.46 25.75 -70.37
C GLU A 54 -3.72 26.26 -71.10
N VAL A 55 -4.00 25.76 -72.31
CA VAL A 55 -5.09 26.23 -73.17
C VAL A 55 -6.16 25.14 -73.29
N GLY A 56 -7.43 25.47 -73.03
CA GLY A 56 -8.56 24.53 -73.16
C GLY A 56 -9.24 24.57 -74.54
N GLY A 57 -9.96 23.50 -74.90
CA GLY A 57 -10.83 23.48 -76.10
C GLY A 57 -10.17 22.92 -77.37
N GLU A 58 -10.44 23.51 -78.53
CA GLU A 58 -9.90 23.03 -79.83
C GLU A 58 -8.40 23.32 -79.97
N GLU A 59 -7.91 24.42 -79.39
CA GLU A 59 -6.49 24.80 -79.40
C GLU A 59 -5.62 23.79 -78.62
N PHE A 60 -6.16 23.18 -77.55
CA PHE A 60 -5.52 22.07 -76.82
C PHE A 60 -5.09 20.95 -77.78
N LYS A 61 -6.05 20.47 -78.60
CA LYS A 61 -5.80 19.38 -79.55
C LYS A 61 -4.80 19.79 -80.63
N ALA A 62 -4.86 21.04 -81.09
CA ALA A 62 -3.94 21.57 -82.10
C ALA A 62 -2.49 21.67 -81.59
N PHE A 63 -2.28 22.21 -80.37
CA PHE A 63 -0.94 22.30 -79.77
C PHE A 63 -0.36 20.91 -79.45
N LYS A 64 -1.17 19.99 -78.92
CA LYS A 64 -0.75 18.61 -78.64
C LYS A 64 -0.46 17.81 -79.92
N ALA A 65 -1.20 18.07 -81.01
CA ALA A 65 -0.93 17.46 -82.32
C ALA A 65 0.40 17.95 -82.91
N ARG A 66 0.67 19.27 -82.88
CA ARG A 66 1.97 19.83 -83.29
C ARG A 66 3.10 19.30 -82.42
N ALA A 67 2.90 19.21 -81.11
CA ALA A 67 3.86 18.60 -80.19
C ALA A 67 4.14 17.13 -80.57
N ALA A 68 3.11 16.34 -80.87
CA ALA A 68 3.25 14.95 -81.28
C ALA A 68 4.03 14.78 -82.59
N GLU A 69 3.87 15.68 -83.56
CA GLU A 69 4.69 15.68 -84.79
C GLU A 69 6.18 15.86 -84.47
N HIS A 70 6.51 16.82 -83.61
CA HIS A 70 7.90 17.05 -83.18
C HIS A 70 8.43 15.90 -82.29
N PHE A 71 7.61 15.28 -81.42
CA PHE A 71 8.00 14.07 -80.70
C PHE A 71 8.26 12.88 -81.64
N LEU A 72 7.46 12.74 -82.70
CA LEU A 72 7.65 11.69 -83.71
C LEU A 72 8.89 11.92 -84.55
N ALA A 73 9.21 13.17 -84.90
CA ALA A 73 10.47 13.54 -85.53
C ALA A 73 11.67 13.23 -84.62
N SER A 74 11.58 13.62 -83.33
CA SER A 74 12.60 13.30 -82.32
C SER A 74 12.82 11.79 -82.17
N ALA A 75 11.76 11.00 -82.10
CA ALA A 75 11.84 9.54 -81.96
C ALA A 75 12.43 8.84 -83.21
N LYS A 76 12.25 9.42 -84.41
CA LYS A 76 12.88 8.93 -85.65
C LYS A 76 14.38 9.23 -85.68
N LEU A 77 14.77 10.43 -85.27
CA LEU A 77 16.17 10.88 -85.24
C LEU A 77 16.96 10.19 -84.12
N ASN A 78 16.33 9.93 -82.97
CA ASN A 78 16.92 9.16 -81.88
C ASN A 78 16.00 8.01 -81.41
N PRO A 79 16.09 6.82 -82.04
CA PRO A 79 15.28 5.65 -81.65
C PRO A 79 15.62 5.05 -80.27
N SER A 80 16.68 5.54 -79.61
CA SER A 80 17.11 5.08 -78.28
C SER A 80 16.49 5.88 -77.14
N ASP A 81 15.88 7.03 -77.42
CA ASP A 81 15.24 7.87 -76.42
C ASP A 81 13.81 7.39 -76.11
N GLY A 82 13.62 6.84 -74.91
CA GLY A 82 12.32 6.38 -74.43
C GLY A 82 11.33 7.51 -74.14
N THR A 83 11.80 8.73 -73.86
CA THR A 83 10.94 9.84 -73.39
C THR A 83 10.04 10.40 -74.49
N ALA A 84 10.54 10.44 -75.73
CA ALA A 84 9.73 10.80 -76.90
C ALA A 84 8.60 9.80 -77.14
N PHE A 85 8.84 8.49 -76.95
CA PHE A 85 7.81 7.46 -77.06
C PHE A 85 6.76 7.55 -75.95
N ARG A 86 7.13 7.96 -74.73
CA ARG A 86 6.17 8.22 -73.65
C ARG A 86 5.17 9.31 -74.02
N PHE A 87 5.63 10.48 -74.47
CA PHE A 87 4.74 11.58 -74.86
C PHE A 87 3.86 11.24 -76.07
N LEU A 88 4.39 10.48 -77.03
CA LEU A 88 3.56 9.93 -78.13
C LEU A 88 2.48 8.98 -77.60
N GLY A 89 2.80 8.16 -76.59
CA GLY A 89 1.83 7.32 -75.88
C GLY A 89 0.70 8.15 -75.25
N HIS A 90 1.04 9.23 -74.54
CA HIS A 90 0.05 10.14 -73.96
C HIS A 90 -0.83 10.78 -75.04
N TYR A 91 -0.23 11.23 -76.14
CA TYR A 91 -0.98 11.80 -77.25
C TYR A 91 -2.00 10.80 -77.85
N TYR A 92 -1.57 9.57 -78.12
CA TYR A 92 -2.47 8.54 -78.64
C TYR A 92 -3.56 8.15 -77.62
N ARG A 93 -3.25 8.15 -76.32
CA ARG A 93 -4.23 7.84 -75.25
C ARG A 93 -5.25 8.98 -75.06
N GLU A 94 -4.79 10.21 -74.93
CA GLU A 94 -5.60 11.35 -74.45
C GLU A 94 -6.26 12.14 -75.59
N VAL A 95 -5.58 12.31 -76.73
CA VAL A 95 -6.07 13.15 -77.83
C VAL A 95 -6.78 12.33 -78.90
N LEU A 96 -6.12 11.25 -79.38
CA LEU A 96 -6.63 10.41 -80.46
C LEU A 96 -7.48 9.23 -79.97
N LEU A 97 -7.46 8.91 -78.67
CA LEU A 97 -8.16 7.77 -78.04
C LEU A 97 -7.84 6.43 -78.72
N ASP A 98 -6.64 6.28 -79.31
CA ASP A 98 -6.14 5.08 -79.98
C ASP A 98 -5.29 4.25 -79.00
N ALA A 99 -5.97 3.44 -78.19
CA ALA A 99 -5.37 2.55 -77.20
C ALA A 99 -4.30 1.58 -77.77
N PRO A 100 -4.47 0.90 -78.91
CA PRO A 100 -3.45 -0.04 -79.40
C PRO A 100 -2.17 0.65 -79.88
N ARG A 101 -2.24 1.86 -80.43
CA ARG A 101 -1.03 2.64 -80.75
C ARG A 101 -0.34 3.15 -79.49
N ALA A 102 -1.12 3.68 -78.54
CA ALA A 102 -0.60 4.12 -77.25
C ALA A 102 0.14 2.99 -76.53
N ALA A 103 -0.46 1.80 -76.45
CA ALA A 103 0.12 0.60 -75.85
C ALA A 103 1.49 0.23 -76.47
N LYS A 104 1.62 0.27 -77.80
CA LYS A 104 2.90 0.01 -78.48
C LYS A 104 3.96 1.08 -78.17
N CYS A 105 3.55 2.35 -78.12
CA CYS A 105 4.44 3.46 -77.77
C CYS A 105 4.96 3.33 -76.32
N TYR A 106 4.08 3.03 -75.36
CA TYR A 106 4.51 2.80 -73.98
C TYR A 106 5.35 1.53 -73.82
N GLN A 107 4.98 0.42 -74.48
CA GLN A 107 5.79 -0.81 -74.47
C GLN A 107 7.21 -0.54 -74.99
N ARG A 108 7.35 0.28 -76.03
CA ARG A 108 8.66 0.69 -76.55
C ARG A 108 9.42 1.59 -75.57
N ALA A 109 8.73 2.54 -74.93
CA ALA A 109 9.32 3.42 -73.92
C ALA A 109 9.88 2.61 -72.73
N ILE A 110 9.10 1.69 -72.17
CA ILE A 110 9.51 0.81 -71.04
C ILE A 110 10.66 -0.12 -71.44
N ALA A 111 10.66 -0.65 -72.67
CA ALA A 111 11.73 -1.52 -73.14
C ALA A 111 13.08 -0.78 -73.25
N LEU A 112 13.07 0.52 -73.54
CA LEU A 112 14.25 1.37 -73.62
C LEU A 112 14.67 1.90 -72.25
N ASN A 113 13.71 2.32 -71.43
CA ASN A 113 13.92 2.78 -70.06
C ASN A 113 12.93 2.13 -69.09
N PRO A 114 13.31 1.01 -68.43
CA PRO A 114 12.46 0.33 -67.45
C PRO A 114 12.12 1.17 -66.21
N ASP A 115 12.91 2.23 -65.93
CA ASP A 115 12.73 3.09 -64.75
C ASP A 115 11.63 4.15 -64.95
N ASP A 116 11.13 4.34 -66.18
CA ASP A 116 10.10 5.34 -66.50
C ASP A 116 8.73 4.97 -65.91
N SER A 117 8.38 5.58 -64.77
CA SER A 117 7.14 5.32 -64.05
C SER A 117 5.89 5.79 -64.79
N GLU A 118 5.97 6.91 -65.53
CA GLU A 118 4.80 7.47 -66.20
C GLU A 118 4.38 6.62 -67.39
N ALA A 119 5.35 6.16 -68.19
CA ALA A 119 5.09 5.23 -69.29
C ALA A 119 4.63 3.85 -68.77
N GLY A 120 5.28 3.37 -67.69
CA GLY A 120 4.94 2.11 -67.02
C GLY A 120 3.51 2.06 -66.49
N GLU A 121 3.14 3.05 -65.66
CA GLU A 121 1.81 3.14 -65.07
C GLU A 121 0.72 3.33 -66.13
N SER A 122 0.96 4.21 -67.12
CA SER A 122 0.00 4.43 -68.21
C SER A 122 -0.23 3.19 -69.07
N PHE A 123 0.80 2.35 -69.23
CA PHE A 123 0.66 1.08 -69.94
C PHE A 123 -0.12 0.06 -69.12
N CYS A 124 0.17 -0.05 -67.82
CA CYS A 124 -0.61 -0.88 -66.90
C CYS A 124 -2.09 -0.49 -66.91
N ASP A 125 -2.42 0.80 -66.82
CA ASP A 125 -3.81 1.26 -66.87
C ASP A 125 -4.51 0.85 -68.18
N LEU A 126 -3.82 0.94 -69.33
CA LEU A 126 -4.39 0.48 -70.61
C LEU A 126 -4.59 -1.04 -70.64
N LEU A 127 -3.75 -1.80 -69.94
CA LEU A 127 -3.90 -3.25 -69.81
C LEU A 127 -5.07 -3.60 -68.89
N ASP A 128 -5.22 -2.87 -67.77
CA ASP A 128 -6.37 -2.94 -66.85
C ASP A 128 -7.68 -2.65 -67.60
N ASP A 129 -7.75 -1.54 -68.35
CA ASP A 129 -8.90 -1.16 -69.19
C ASP A 129 -9.26 -2.25 -70.22
N SER A 130 -8.25 -2.99 -70.69
CA SER A 130 -8.41 -4.08 -71.66
C SER A 130 -8.65 -5.46 -71.01
N GLY A 131 -8.60 -5.57 -69.69
CA GLY A 131 -8.75 -6.81 -68.92
C GLY A 131 -7.61 -7.82 -69.12
N LYS A 132 -6.41 -7.38 -69.53
CA LYS A 132 -5.26 -8.26 -69.87
C LYS A 132 -4.25 -8.40 -68.72
N GLU A 133 -4.74 -8.79 -67.54
CA GLU A 133 -3.97 -8.93 -66.29
C GLU A 133 -2.72 -9.84 -66.44
N SER A 134 -2.81 -10.93 -67.21
CA SER A 134 -1.69 -11.86 -67.39
C SER A 134 -0.49 -11.24 -68.12
N LEU A 135 -0.75 -10.37 -69.10
CA LEU A 135 0.29 -9.63 -69.81
C LEU A 135 0.88 -8.54 -68.93
N GLU A 136 0.07 -7.89 -68.11
CA GLU A 136 0.52 -6.87 -67.16
C GLU A 136 1.51 -7.47 -66.15
N ILE A 137 1.21 -8.63 -65.59
CA ILE A 137 2.13 -9.35 -64.70
C ILE A 137 3.44 -9.67 -65.42
N SER A 138 3.38 -10.12 -66.68
CA SER A 138 4.61 -10.42 -67.44
C SER A 138 5.46 -9.17 -67.69
N VAL A 139 4.82 -8.05 -68.02
CA VAL A 139 5.48 -6.77 -68.28
C VAL A 139 6.13 -6.24 -67.01
N CYS A 140 5.41 -6.26 -65.88
CA CYS A 140 5.95 -5.81 -64.60
C CYS A 140 7.11 -6.71 -64.12
N LYS A 141 7.04 -8.04 -64.37
CA LYS A 141 8.15 -8.96 -64.08
C LYS A 141 9.37 -8.69 -64.94
N GLU A 142 9.17 -8.42 -66.23
CA GLU A 142 10.26 -8.13 -67.14
C GLU A 142 10.95 -6.80 -66.76
N ALA A 143 10.17 -5.76 -66.45
CA ALA A 143 10.69 -4.48 -66.00
C ALA A 143 11.45 -4.58 -64.66
N SER A 144 10.92 -5.32 -63.69
CA SER A 144 11.56 -5.49 -62.38
C SER A 144 12.83 -6.34 -62.41
N GLN A 145 12.95 -7.29 -63.34
CA GLN A 145 14.19 -8.03 -63.58
C GLN A 145 15.25 -7.18 -64.29
N LYS A 146 14.83 -6.29 -65.20
CA LYS A 146 15.73 -5.41 -65.96
C LYS A 146 16.32 -4.29 -65.10
N SER A 147 15.56 -3.76 -64.13
CA SER A 147 16.06 -2.73 -63.22
C SER A 147 15.49 -2.84 -61.81
N PRO A 148 16.34 -2.77 -60.76
CA PRO A 148 15.89 -2.69 -59.38
C PRO A 148 15.27 -1.33 -59.01
N ARG A 149 15.36 -0.31 -59.88
CA ARG A 149 14.78 1.02 -59.70
C ARG A 149 13.39 1.19 -60.33
N ALA A 150 12.88 0.16 -61.02
CA ALA A 150 11.53 0.14 -61.56
C ALA A 150 10.46 -0.02 -60.45
N PHE A 151 10.39 0.95 -59.52
CA PHE A 151 9.51 0.90 -58.34
C PHE A 151 8.02 0.80 -58.71
N TRP A 152 7.61 1.43 -59.81
CA TRP A 152 6.25 1.35 -60.35
C TRP A 152 5.85 -0.10 -60.69
N ALA A 153 6.79 -0.88 -61.26
CA ALA A 153 6.57 -2.27 -61.64
C ALA A 153 6.46 -3.17 -60.41
N PHE A 154 7.32 -2.96 -59.41
CA PHE A 154 7.21 -3.64 -58.11
C PHE A 154 5.90 -3.32 -57.39
N ARG A 155 5.43 -2.07 -57.47
CA ARG A 155 4.16 -1.62 -56.90
C ARG A 155 2.97 -2.34 -57.53
N ARG A 156 2.83 -2.23 -58.87
CA ARG A 156 1.74 -2.87 -59.63
C ARG A 156 1.74 -4.38 -59.43
N LEU A 157 2.92 -5.01 -59.55
CA LEU A 157 3.08 -6.44 -59.33
C LEU A 157 2.74 -6.86 -57.90
N GLY A 158 3.08 -6.05 -56.89
CA GLY A 158 2.68 -6.28 -55.49
C GLY A 158 1.16 -6.35 -55.30
N TYR A 159 0.42 -5.39 -55.87
CA TYR A 159 -1.05 -5.38 -55.82
C TYR A 159 -1.68 -6.55 -56.58
N LEU A 160 -1.20 -6.85 -57.80
CA LEU A 160 -1.69 -8.00 -58.58
C LEU A 160 -1.43 -9.34 -57.88
N LEU A 161 -0.29 -9.48 -57.20
CA LEU A 161 0.01 -10.69 -56.42
C LEU A 161 -0.89 -10.83 -55.19
N ILE A 162 -1.27 -9.72 -54.54
CA ILE A 162 -2.28 -9.71 -53.47
C ILE A 162 -3.63 -10.19 -54.02
N HIS A 163 -4.05 -9.66 -55.17
CA HIS A 163 -5.29 -10.06 -55.83
C HIS A 163 -5.30 -11.56 -56.15
N HIS A 164 -4.18 -12.11 -56.61
CA HIS A 164 -3.97 -13.55 -56.84
C HIS A 164 -3.67 -14.38 -55.57
N LYS A 165 -3.71 -13.79 -54.37
CA LYS A 165 -3.45 -14.45 -53.09
C LYS A 165 -2.05 -15.10 -52.99
N LYS A 166 -1.07 -14.58 -53.73
CA LYS A 166 0.34 -15.00 -53.67
C LYS A 166 1.11 -14.13 -52.67
N TRP A 167 0.85 -14.38 -51.39
CA TRP A 167 1.25 -13.48 -50.30
C TRP A 167 2.77 -13.34 -50.11
N GLU A 168 3.55 -14.41 -50.28
CA GLU A 168 5.01 -14.38 -50.06
C GLU A 168 5.73 -13.54 -51.11
N ASP A 169 5.40 -13.77 -52.39
CA ASP A 169 5.93 -12.98 -53.51
C ASP A 169 5.47 -11.52 -53.39
N ALA A 170 4.22 -11.28 -52.98
CA ALA A 170 3.70 -9.92 -52.78
C ALA A 170 4.55 -9.14 -51.77
N VAL A 171 4.88 -9.75 -50.62
CA VAL A 171 5.70 -9.13 -49.58
C VAL A 171 7.07 -8.69 -50.14
N GLN A 172 7.74 -9.56 -50.91
CA GLN A 172 9.05 -9.22 -51.49
C GLN A 172 8.94 -8.00 -52.42
N ASN A 173 7.95 -8.00 -53.32
CA ASN A 173 7.78 -6.92 -54.29
C ASN A 173 7.32 -5.60 -53.64
N LEU A 174 6.44 -5.66 -52.64
CA LEU A 174 6.01 -4.49 -51.87
C LEU A 174 7.16 -3.87 -51.07
N HIS A 175 8.06 -4.68 -50.49
CA HIS A 175 9.28 -4.17 -49.83
C HIS A 175 10.19 -3.39 -50.78
N HIS A 176 10.33 -3.87 -52.02
CA HIS A 176 11.09 -3.14 -53.04
C HIS A 176 10.38 -1.85 -53.46
N ALA A 177 9.06 -1.89 -53.65
CA ALA A 177 8.26 -0.73 -54.01
C ALA A 177 8.29 0.39 -52.95
N ILE A 178 8.23 0.04 -51.66
CA ILE A 178 8.26 1.00 -50.54
C ILE A 178 9.57 1.79 -50.47
N ARG A 179 10.68 1.25 -51.01
CA ARG A 179 11.95 2.01 -51.11
C ARG A 179 11.83 3.22 -52.05
N GLY A 180 10.96 3.13 -53.06
CA GLY A 180 10.65 4.23 -53.97
C GLY A 180 9.49 5.11 -53.48
N TYR A 181 8.51 4.52 -52.80
CA TYR A 181 7.30 5.20 -52.31
C TYR A 181 7.12 5.07 -50.78
N PRO A 182 8.03 5.62 -49.95
CA PRO A 182 8.00 5.39 -48.50
C PRO A 182 6.82 6.08 -47.78
N THR A 183 6.24 7.12 -48.40
CA THR A 183 5.15 7.94 -47.84
C THR A 183 3.76 7.49 -48.28
N CYS A 184 3.64 6.45 -49.10
CA CYS A 184 2.34 5.95 -49.57
C CYS A 184 1.72 5.00 -48.53
N ALA A 185 0.63 5.41 -47.89
CA ALA A 185 -0.05 4.61 -46.86
C ALA A 185 -0.60 3.29 -47.42
N ASP A 186 -1.26 3.31 -48.59
CA ASP A 186 -1.84 2.13 -49.27
C ASP A 186 -0.84 0.98 -49.45
N MET A 187 0.44 1.29 -49.65
CA MET A 187 1.50 0.30 -49.81
C MET A 187 1.84 -0.40 -48.49
N TRP A 188 1.85 0.35 -47.40
CA TRP A 188 2.01 -0.18 -46.06
C TRP A 188 0.79 -1.00 -45.62
N GLU A 189 -0.42 -0.61 -46.05
CA GLU A 189 -1.63 -1.41 -45.84
C GLU A 189 -1.61 -2.73 -46.59
N ALA A 190 -1.26 -2.69 -47.88
CA ALA A 190 -1.13 -3.88 -48.71
C ALA A 190 -0.07 -4.85 -48.15
N LEU A 191 1.06 -4.32 -47.68
CA LEU A 191 2.08 -5.10 -46.99
C LEU A 191 1.56 -5.71 -45.68
N GLY A 192 0.80 -4.92 -44.90
CA GLY A 192 0.13 -5.37 -43.68
C GLY A 192 -0.83 -6.53 -43.94
N LEU A 193 -1.66 -6.41 -44.98
CA LEU A 193 -2.62 -7.43 -45.41
C LEU A 193 -1.91 -8.72 -45.82
N ALA A 194 -0.84 -8.61 -46.61
CA ALA A 194 -0.06 -9.78 -47.02
C ALA A 194 0.58 -10.47 -45.81
N TYR A 195 1.11 -9.71 -44.84
CA TYR A 195 1.63 -10.28 -43.59
C TYR A 195 0.56 -10.95 -42.73
N GLN A 196 -0.62 -10.35 -42.63
CA GLN A 196 -1.75 -10.91 -41.89
C GLN A 196 -2.19 -12.24 -42.48
N ARG A 197 -2.29 -12.36 -43.81
CA ARG A 197 -2.66 -13.60 -44.50
C ARG A 197 -1.60 -14.69 -44.38
N LEU A 198 -0.34 -14.33 -44.15
CA LEU A 198 0.76 -15.24 -43.80
C LEU A 198 0.80 -15.62 -42.31
N GLY A 199 -0.10 -15.09 -41.48
CA GLY A 199 -0.10 -15.30 -40.03
C GLY A 199 1.00 -14.52 -39.28
N ARG A 200 1.71 -13.59 -39.93
CA ARG A 200 2.77 -12.77 -39.33
C ARG A 200 2.21 -11.51 -38.69
N PHE A 201 1.40 -11.68 -37.65
CA PHE A 201 0.62 -10.61 -37.02
C PHE A 201 1.45 -9.43 -36.49
N THR A 202 2.63 -9.68 -35.94
CA THR A 202 3.50 -8.61 -35.41
C THR A 202 4.09 -7.72 -36.50
N ALA A 203 4.42 -8.29 -37.66
CA ALA A 203 4.88 -7.53 -38.83
C ALA A 203 3.72 -6.77 -39.49
N ALA A 204 2.53 -7.39 -39.53
CA ALA A 204 1.31 -6.74 -40.00
C ALA A 204 0.97 -5.50 -39.17
N LEU A 205 0.96 -5.61 -37.83
CA LEU A 205 0.69 -4.47 -36.93
C LEU A 205 1.70 -3.33 -37.11
N LYS A 206 2.98 -3.62 -37.34
CA LYS A 206 3.98 -2.57 -37.62
C LYS A 206 3.71 -1.87 -38.96
N SER A 207 3.29 -2.64 -39.97
CA SER A 207 3.00 -2.10 -41.30
C SER A 207 1.73 -1.25 -41.27
N TYR A 208 0.65 -1.73 -40.64
CA TYR A 208 -0.56 -0.93 -40.42
C TYR A 208 -0.31 0.28 -39.52
N GLY A 209 0.50 0.14 -38.46
CA GLY A 209 0.91 1.27 -37.63
C GLY A 209 1.62 2.36 -38.42
N ARG A 210 2.49 1.98 -39.37
CA ARG A 210 3.14 2.93 -40.28
C ARG A 210 2.15 3.56 -41.27
N ALA A 211 1.16 2.81 -41.76
CA ALA A 211 0.10 3.36 -42.59
C ALA A 211 -0.72 4.42 -41.82
N ILE A 212 -1.09 4.13 -40.57
CA ILE A 212 -1.81 5.06 -39.68
C ILE A 212 -0.97 6.31 -39.41
N GLU A 213 0.33 6.18 -39.11
CA GLU A 213 1.23 7.33 -38.92
C GLU A 213 1.33 8.25 -40.15
N LEU A 214 1.16 7.70 -41.36
CA LEU A 214 1.17 8.47 -42.61
C LEU A 214 -0.20 9.08 -42.90
N GLU A 215 -1.26 8.34 -42.61
CA GLU A 215 -2.64 8.74 -42.81
C GLU A 215 -3.52 8.29 -41.63
N ASP A 216 -3.73 9.20 -40.68
CA ASP A 216 -4.52 8.92 -39.47
C ASP A 216 -5.99 8.56 -39.79
N SER A 217 -6.50 8.98 -40.96
CA SER A 217 -7.86 8.67 -41.43
C SER A 217 -8.01 7.31 -42.10
N SER A 218 -6.96 6.49 -42.19
CA SER A 218 -7.08 5.21 -42.88
C SER A 218 -7.93 4.19 -42.09
N ILE A 219 -9.19 4.09 -42.51
CA ILE A 219 -10.20 3.19 -41.92
C ILE A 219 -9.78 1.73 -42.04
N PHE A 220 -9.17 1.33 -43.17
CA PHE A 220 -8.83 -0.08 -43.42
C PHE A 220 -7.71 -0.56 -42.48
N ALA A 221 -6.58 0.15 -42.40
CA ALA A 221 -5.51 -0.16 -41.46
C ALA A 221 -5.99 -0.19 -40.01
N LEU A 222 -6.84 0.75 -39.58
CA LEU A 222 -7.37 0.78 -38.21
C LEU A 222 -8.26 -0.44 -37.90
N ILE A 223 -9.16 -0.82 -38.82
CA ILE A 223 -10.03 -1.99 -38.64
C ILE A 223 -9.22 -3.28 -38.61
N GLU A 224 -8.31 -3.48 -39.58
CA GLU A 224 -7.55 -4.73 -39.67
C GLU A 224 -6.51 -4.85 -38.54
N SER A 225 -5.85 -3.76 -38.15
CA SER A 225 -5.00 -3.76 -36.96
C SER A 225 -5.80 -4.02 -35.69
N GLY A 226 -7.00 -3.45 -35.56
CA GLY A 226 -7.95 -3.73 -34.49
C GLY A 226 -8.31 -5.22 -34.43
N ASN A 227 -8.69 -5.83 -35.55
CA ASN A 227 -8.99 -7.26 -35.66
C ASN A 227 -7.80 -8.12 -35.23
N ILE A 228 -6.59 -7.78 -35.66
CA ILE A 228 -5.37 -8.50 -35.24
C ILE A 228 -5.17 -8.35 -33.72
N LEU A 229 -5.34 -7.17 -33.15
CA LEU A 229 -5.22 -6.95 -31.70
C LEU A 229 -6.23 -7.77 -30.91
N LEU A 230 -7.47 -7.91 -31.42
CA LEU A 230 -8.47 -8.82 -30.82
C LEU A 230 -7.99 -10.27 -30.85
N THR A 231 -7.46 -10.75 -31.98
CA THR A 231 -6.94 -12.13 -32.09
C THR A 231 -5.75 -12.39 -31.18
N LEU A 232 -4.94 -11.37 -30.89
CA LEU A 232 -3.81 -11.46 -29.96
C LEU A 232 -4.21 -11.27 -28.48
N GLY A 233 -5.48 -11.02 -28.18
CA GLY A 233 -5.98 -10.78 -26.82
C GLY A 233 -5.72 -9.37 -26.27
N SER A 234 -5.23 -8.44 -27.09
CA SER A 234 -5.00 -7.04 -26.71
C SER A 234 -6.26 -6.19 -26.89
N PHE A 235 -7.34 -6.54 -26.18
CA PHE A 235 -8.69 -6.00 -26.41
C PHE A 235 -8.77 -4.48 -26.31
N ARG A 236 -8.13 -3.86 -25.30
CA ARG A 236 -8.18 -2.39 -25.09
C ARG A 236 -7.67 -1.60 -26.28
N LYS A 237 -6.49 -1.96 -26.82
CA LYS A 237 -5.91 -1.29 -27.98
C LYS A 237 -6.75 -1.48 -29.24
N GLY A 238 -7.36 -2.67 -29.39
CA GLY A 238 -8.29 -2.94 -30.48
C GLY A 238 -9.54 -2.06 -30.39
N ILE A 239 -10.13 -1.94 -29.20
CA ILE A 239 -11.26 -1.05 -28.91
C ILE A 239 -10.92 0.40 -29.28
N ASP A 240 -9.74 0.89 -28.90
CA ASP A 240 -9.29 2.25 -29.22
C ASP A 240 -9.25 2.49 -30.75
N HIS A 241 -8.76 1.53 -31.53
CA HIS A 241 -8.74 1.62 -32.99
C HIS A 241 -10.15 1.64 -33.60
N PHE A 242 -11.08 0.82 -33.10
CA PHE A 242 -12.46 0.85 -33.58
C PHE A 242 -13.19 2.14 -33.19
N GLN A 243 -12.96 2.65 -31.98
CA GLN A 243 -13.50 3.95 -31.55
C GLN A 243 -12.97 5.09 -32.41
N HIS A 244 -11.70 5.04 -32.82
CA HIS A 244 -11.13 6.00 -33.76
C HIS A 244 -11.80 5.94 -35.14
N VAL A 245 -12.09 4.74 -35.65
CA VAL A 245 -12.83 4.61 -36.92
C VAL A 245 -14.24 5.18 -36.81
N LEU A 246 -14.90 5.03 -35.66
CA LEU A 246 -16.24 5.56 -35.42
C LEU A 246 -16.28 7.08 -35.21
N SER A 247 -15.17 7.70 -34.78
CA SER A 247 -15.08 9.17 -34.73
C SER A 247 -14.98 9.78 -36.13
N VAL A 248 -14.36 9.06 -37.08
CA VAL A 248 -14.28 9.44 -38.50
C VAL A 248 -15.55 9.05 -39.27
N SER A 249 -16.06 7.84 -39.04
CA SER A 249 -17.18 7.22 -39.74
C SER A 249 -18.14 6.51 -38.77
N PRO A 250 -19.15 7.20 -38.23
CA PRO A 250 -19.99 6.67 -37.15
C PRO A 250 -20.82 5.45 -37.55
N ASP A 251 -21.20 5.34 -38.82
CA ASP A 251 -22.08 4.26 -39.34
C ASP A 251 -21.29 3.06 -39.90
N ASN A 252 -19.99 2.94 -39.60
CA ASN A 252 -19.18 1.85 -40.11
C ASN A 252 -19.48 0.51 -39.40
N ILE A 253 -20.17 -0.38 -40.11
CA ILE A 253 -20.64 -1.69 -39.61
C ILE A 253 -19.48 -2.55 -39.11
N SER A 254 -18.37 -2.59 -39.85
CA SER A 254 -17.19 -3.40 -39.50
C SER A 254 -16.54 -2.91 -38.20
N ALA A 255 -16.47 -1.60 -38.00
CA ALA A 255 -15.95 -1.01 -36.77
C ALA A 255 -16.91 -1.21 -35.57
N LEU A 256 -18.23 -1.08 -35.77
CA LEU A 256 -19.23 -1.39 -34.73
C LEU A 256 -19.18 -2.87 -34.31
N PHE A 257 -19.04 -3.78 -35.28
CA PHE A 257 -18.90 -5.22 -35.02
C PHE A 257 -17.58 -5.53 -34.29
N GLY A 258 -16.47 -4.94 -34.74
CA GLY A 258 -15.16 -5.04 -34.09
C GLY A 258 -15.17 -4.49 -32.66
N LEU A 259 -15.82 -3.35 -32.43
CA LEU A 259 -15.97 -2.75 -31.11
C LEU A 259 -16.79 -3.64 -30.17
N ALA A 260 -17.96 -4.13 -30.61
CA ALA A 260 -18.81 -5.01 -29.82
C ALA A 260 -18.10 -6.33 -29.46
N SER A 261 -17.38 -6.93 -30.42
CA SER A 261 -16.59 -8.14 -30.18
C SER A 261 -15.38 -7.89 -29.27
N GLY A 262 -14.73 -6.73 -29.38
CA GLY A 262 -13.66 -6.31 -28.49
C GLY A 262 -14.12 -6.09 -27.05
N LEU A 263 -15.27 -5.45 -26.84
CA LEU A 263 -15.87 -5.28 -25.52
C LEU A 263 -16.32 -6.62 -24.92
N LEU A 264 -16.84 -7.55 -25.74
CA LEU A 264 -17.10 -8.93 -25.31
C LEU A 264 -15.82 -9.67 -24.89
N GLY A 265 -14.70 -9.46 -25.58
CA GLY A 265 -13.40 -9.99 -25.20
C GLY A 265 -12.89 -9.40 -23.88
N LEU A 266 -12.96 -8.07 -23.74
CA LEU A 266 -12.57 -7.34 -22.53
C LEU A 266 -13.39 -7.77 -21.32
N SER A 267 -14.71 -7.98 -21.47
CA SER A 267 -15.56 -8.42 -20.37
C SER A 267 -15.24 -9.85 -19.91
N LYS A 268 -14.84 -10.74 -20.82
CA LYS A 268 -14.33 -12.08 -20.47
C LYS A 268 -13.03 -12.00 -19.68
N GLU A 269 -12.14 -11.07 -20.01
CA GLU A 269 -10.91 -10.78 -19.24
C GLU A 269 -11.25 -10.18 -17.86
N CYS A 270 -12.21 -9.25 -17.78
CA CYS A 270 -12.71 -8.76 -16.49
C CYS A 270 -13.28 -9.88 -15.62
N ALA A 271 -14.05 -10.80 -16.21
CA ALA A 271 -14.62 -11.94 -15.52
C ALA A 271 -13.55 -12.91 -15.00
N SER A 272 -12.49 -13.18 -15.76
CA SER A 272 -11.38 -14.03 -15.31
C SER A 272 -10.59 -13.40 -14.17
N MET A 273 -10.46 -12.07 -14.15
CA MET A 273 -9.88 -11.34 -13.01
C MET A 273 -10.81 -11.23 -11.80
N GLY A 274 -12.09 -11.62 -11.91
CA GLY A 274 -13.10 -11.47 -10.86
C GLY A 274 -13.76 -10.09 -10.80
N ALA A 275 -13.50 -9.20 -11.76
CA ALA A 275 -14.09 -7.86 -11.84
C ALA A 275 -15.47 -7.87 -12.52
N PHE A 276 -16.41 -8.67 -12.01
CA PHE A 276 -17.71 -8.94 -12.63
C PHE A 276 -18.57 -7.70 -12.84
N LYS A 277 -18.61 -6.78 -11.86
CA LYS A 277 -19.39 -5.53 -11.98
C LYS A 277 -18.93 -4.69 -13.16
N TRP A 278 -17.61 -4.57 -13.34
CA TRP A 278 -17.06 -3.85 -14.47
C TRP A 278 -17.31 -4.59 -15.78
N GLY A 279 -17.15 -5.92 -15.78
CA GLY A 279 -17.50 -6.76 -16.94
C GLY A 279 -18.95 -6.61 -17.38
N ALA A 280 -19.89 -6.53 -16.44
CA ALA A 280 -21.32 -6.30 -16.72
C ALA A 280 -21.55 -4.93 -17.36
N THR A 281 -20.93 -3.86 -16.85
CA THR A 281 -21.05 -2.52 -17.46
C THR A 281 -20.48 -2.46 -18.89
N VAL A 282 -19.35 -3.14 -19.12
CA VAL A 282 -18.75 -3.25 -20.46
C VAL A 282 -19.68 -4.02 -21.42
N LEU A 283 -20.39 -5.03 -20.91
CA LEU A 283 -21.37 -5.80 -21.70
C LEU A 283 -22.66 -5.01 -21.98
N GLU A 284 -23.10 -4.14 -21.07
CA GLU A 284 -24.19 -3.20 -21.35
C GLU A 284 -23.82 -2.27 -22.51
N GLU A 285 -22.62 -1.66 -22.47
CA GLU A 285 -22.11 -0.85 -23.57
C GLU A 285 -22.02 -1.65 -24.87
N ALA A 286 -21.46 -2.86 -24.82
CA ALA A 286 -21.37 -3.75 -25.98
C ALA A 286 -22.75 -4.08 -26.56
N SER A 287 -23.76 -4.27 -25.72
CA SER A 287 -25.13 -4.57 -26.16
C SER A 287 -25.77 -3.40 -26.91
N VAL A 288 -25.51 -2.15 -26.47
CA VAL A 288 -25.99 -0.94 -27.14
C VAL A 288 -25.36 -0.82 -28.53
N ILE A 289 -24.06 -1.06 -28.62
CA ILE A 289 -23.30 -1.01 -29.89
C ILE A 289 -23.75 -2.13 -30.83
N ALA A 290 -23.89 -3.37 -30.34
CA ALA A 290 -24.37 -4.49 -31.12
C ALA A 290 -25.79 -4.26 -31.65
N ARG A 291 -26.67 -3.67 -30.82
CA ARG A 291 -28.02 -3.28 -31.23
C ARG A 291 -27.99 -2.22 -32.33
N ALA A 292 -27.17 -1.18 -32.21
CA ALA A 292 -27.00 -0.18 -33.27
C ALA A 292 -26.54 -0.84 -34.59
N CYS A 293 -25.60 -1.78 -34.50
CA CYS A 293 -25.12 -2.56 -35.65
C CYS A 293 -26.22 -3.40 -36.32
N THR A 294 -27.12 -4.04 -35.53
CA THR A 294 -28.27 -4.78 -36.08
C THR A 294 -29.31 -3.90 -36.78
N LEU A 295 -29.46 -2.64 -36.33
CA LEU A 295 -30.39 -1.68 -36.95
C LEU A 295 -29.86 -1.19 -38.31
N LEU A 296 -28.55 -0.98 -38.43
CA LEU A 296 -27.92 -0.60 -39.70
C LEU A 296 -27.91 -1.74 -40.72
N SER A 297 -27.74 -2.98 -40.26
CA SER A 297 -27.57 -4.13 -41.15
C SER A 297 -28.26 -5.40 -40.65
N SER A 298 -29.57 -5.48 -40.88
CA SER A 298 -30.43 -6.56 -40.36
C SER A 298 -30.19 -7.94 -40.99
N ASN A 299 -29.47 -8.02 -42.11
CA ASN A 299 -29.36 -9.24 -42.94
C ASN A 299 -28.17 -10.14 -42.57
N TYR A 300 -27.24 -9.68 -41.72
CA TYR A 300 -26.07 -10.46 -41.33
C TYR A 300 -26.32 -11.30 -40.08
N SER A 301 -26.34 -12.63 -40.23
CA SER A 301 -26.51 -13.57 -39.12
C SER A 301 -25.44 -13.42 -38.03
N SER A 302 -24.19 -13.15 -38.40
CA SER A 302 -23.07 -12.97 -37.46
C SER A 302 -23.28 -11.85 -36.44
N ILE A 303 -23.95 -10.76 -36.83
CA ILE A 303 -24.22 -9.62 -35.95
C ILE A 303 -25.29 -9.99 -34.91
N TRP A 304 -26.35 -10.68 -35.34
CA TRP A 304 -27.39 -11.21 -34.44
C TRP A 304 -26.81 -12.25 -33.47
N LYS A 305 -25.95 -13.14 -33.96
CA LYS A 305 -25.21 -14.09 -33.12
C LYS A 305 -24.37 -13.35 -32.07
N LEU A 306 -23.53 -12.40 -32.49
CA LEU A 306 -22.67 -11.64 -31.57
C LEU A 306 -23.49 -10.92 -30.49
N HIS A 307 -24.62 -10.32 -30.86
CA HIS A 307 -25.51 -9.69 -29.89
C HIS A 307 -26.09 -10.72 -28.90
N GLY A 308 -26.47 -11.90 -29.37
CA GLY A 308 -26.87 -13.02 -28.51
C GLY A 308 -25.75 -13.43 -27.53
N ASP A 309 -24.51 -13.56 -28.01
CA ASP A 309 -23.34 -13.93 -27.20
C ASP A 309 -23.07 -12.89 -26.10
N ILE A 310 -23.22 -11.60 -26.42
CA ILE A 310 -23.10 -10.50 -25.44
C ILE A 310 -24.19 -10.60 -24.37
N GLN A 311 -25.44 -10.86 -24.75
CA GLN A 311 -26.55 -10.98 -23.79
C GLN A 311 -26.40 -12.20 -22.87
N ILE A 312 -25.93 -13.33 -23.37
CA ILE A 312 -25.59 -14.49 -22.52
C ILE A 312 -24.43 -14.17 -21.59
N ALA A 313 -23.38 -13.55 -22.10
CA ALA A 313 -22.24 -13.16 -21.28
C ALA A 313 -22.69 -12.19 -20.17
N TYR A 314 -23.60 -11.26 -20.48
CA TYR A 314 -24.18 -10.32 -19.52
C TYR A 314 -24.95 -11.05 -18.43
N ALA A 315 -25.86 -11.96 -18.80
CA ALA A 315 -26.61 -12.77 -17.84
C ALA A 315 -25.70 -13.59 -16.90
N LYS A 316 -24.56 -14.09 -17.40
CA LYS A 316 -23.58 -14.85 -16.60
C LYS A 316 -22.66 -13.98 -15.74
N CYS A 317 -22.45 -12.72 -16.12
CA CYS A 317 -21.51 -11.80 -15.45
C CYS A 317 -22.19 -10.84 -14.48
N LEU A 318 -23.51 -10.62 -14.58
CA LEU A 318 -24.26 -9.66 -13.77
C LEU A 318 -24.16 -9.98 -12.27
N PRO A 319 -23.46 -9.15 -11.46
CA PRO A 319 -23.41 -9.35 -10.01
C PRO A 319 -24.69 -8.87 -9.33
N TRP A 320 -25.07 -9.55 -8.27
CA TRP A 320 -26.04 -9.06 -7.29
C TRP A 320 -25.39 -8.00 -6.41
N ASP A 321 -25.99 -6.81 -6.36
CA ASP A 321 -25.51 -5.66 -5.58
C ASP A 321 -26.62 -5.22 -4.61
N TYR A 322 -26.62 -5.80 -3.41
CA TYR A 322 -27.50 -5.37 -2.33
C TYR A 322 -26.75 -4.49 -1.35
N LYS A 323 -27.09 -3.20 -1.37
CA LYS A 323 -26.66 -2.29 -0.32
C LYS A 323 -27.51 -2.57 0.90
N VAL A 324 -26.90 -3.14 1.94
CA VAL A 324 -27.54 -3.24 3.25
C VAL A 324 -27.77 -1.81 3.75
N PRO A 325 -29.01 -1.32 3.87
CA PRO A 325 -29.25 -0.03 4.50
C PRO A 325 -28.85 -0.12 5.97
N ASP A 326 -28.41 0.98 6.58
CA ASP A 326 -28.00 1.04 8.00
C ASP A 326 -29.13 0.64 8.99
N SER A 327 -30.36 0.45 8.49
CA SER A 327 -31.51 -0.10 9.21
C SER A 327 -31.61 -1.62 9.08
N GLN A 328 -32.06 -2.29 10.14
CA GLN A 328 -32.36 -3.74 10.23
C GLN A 328 -32.74 -4.40 8.89
N ILE A 329 -32.08 -5.54 8.61
CA ILE A 329 -32.25 -6.31 7.37
C ILE A 329 -33.71 -6.73 7.21
N ASN A 330 -34.40 -6.18 6.20
CA ASN A 330 -35.78 -6.51 5.89
C ASN A 330 -35.84 -7.71 4.93
N GLU A 331 -36.39 -8.83 5.40
CA GLU A 331 -36.55 -10.08 4.64
C GLU A 331 -37.30 -9.87 3.31
N GLY A 332 -38.35 -9.04 3.31
CA GLY A 332 -39.12 -8.73 2.11
C GLY A 332 -38.30 -7.99 1.05
N ALA A 333 -37.47 -7.03 1.49
CA ALA A 333 -36.59 -6.27 0.61
C ALA A 333 -35.45 -7.14 0.05
N PHE A 334 -34.87 -8.01 0.88
CA PHE A 334 -33.86 -8.97 0.44
C PHE A 334 -34.41 -9.91 -0.63
N LYS A 335 -35.59 -10.51 -0.40
CA LYS A 335 -36.25 -11.38 -1.38
C LYS A 335 -36.60 -10.65 -2.68
N ALA A 336 -37.10 -9.43 -2.59
CA ALA A 336 -37.37 -8.59 -3.77
C ALA A 336 -36.07 -8.36 -4.58
N SER A 337 -34.96 -8.02 -3.92
CA SER A 337 -33.69 -7.77 -4.60
C SER A 337 -33.14 -9.00 -5.35
N ILE A 338 -33.27 -10.20 -4.78
CA ILE A 338 -32.85 -11.44 -5.45
C ILE A 338 -33.76 -11.71 -6.66
N ASN A 339 -35.07 -11.49 -6.51
CA ASN A 339 -36.00 -11.67 -7.62
C ASN A 339 -35.74 -10.67 -8.75
N ASP A 340 -35.44 -9.40 -8.43
CA ASP A 340 -35.09 -8.38 -9.43
C ASP A 340 -33.82 -8.78 -10.19
N TRP A 341 -32.78 -9.23 -9.48
CA TRP A 341 -31.56 -9.75 -10.10
C TRP A 341 -31.84 -10.98 -11.00
N LYS A 342 -32.61 -11.96 -10.50
CA LYS A 342 -33.01 -13.13 -11.30
C LYS A 342 -33.80 -12.71 -12.55
N GLN A 343 -34.70 -11.74 -12.44
CA GLN A 343 -35.49 -11.21 -13.56
C GLN A 343 -34.59 -10.51 -14.59
N GLN A 344 -33.58 -9.77 -14.18
CA GLN A 344 -32.61 -9.15 -15.08
C GLN A 344 -31.82 -10.21 -15.86
N CYS A 345 -31.27 -11.22 -15.17
CA CYS A 345 -30.58 -12.35 -15.81
C CYS A 345 -31.49 -13.12 -16.79
N LEU A 346 -32.75 -13.35 -16.40
CA LEU A 346 -33.75 -14.00 -17.24
C LEU A 346 -34.06 -13.15 -18.48
N SER A 347 -34.29 -11.84 -18.32
CA SER A 347 -34.61 -10.93 -19.43
C SER A 347 -33.50 -10.88 -20.47
N ALA A 348 -32.24 -10.82 -20.03
CA ALA A 348 -31.07 -10.89 -20.89
C ALA A 348 -31.00 -12.24 -21.63
N SER A 349 -31.22 -13.35 -20.93
CA SER A 349 -31.22 -14.68 -21.54
C SER A 349 -32.35 -14.88 -22.56
N ILE A 350 -33.56 -14.38 -22.28
CA ILE A 350 -34.68 -14.39 -23.23
C ILE A 350 -34.35 -13.52 -24.46
N SER A 351 -33.72 -12.37 -24.26
CA SER A 351 -33.28 -11.53 -25.38
C SER A 351 -32.26 -12.27 -26.25
N ALA A 352 -31.28 -12.96 -25.66
CA ALA A 352 -30.31 -13.77 -26.39
C ALA A 352 -30.98 -14.87 -27.22
N LYS A 353 -31.96 -15.58 -26.64
CA LYS A 353 -32.75 -16.59 -27.36
C LYS A 353 -33.38 -16.01 -28.62
N LEU A 354 -34.03 -14.84 -28.53
CA LEU A 354 -34.68 -14.19 -29.69
C LEU A 354 -33.66 -13.78 -30.75
N LEU A 355 -32.49 -13.27 -30.32
CA LEU A 355 -31.41 -12.86 -31.22
C LEU A 355 -30.82 -14.06 -31.98
N TYR A 356 -30.58 -15.17 -31.29
CA TYR A 356 -30.13 -16.39 -31.96
C TYR A 356 -31.20 -17.02 -32.85
N GLN A 357 -32.47 -16.95 -32.48
CA GLN A 357 -33.57 -17.38 -33.37
C GLN A 357 -33.56 -16.56 -34.67
N ARG A 358 -33.31 -15.25 -34.58
CA ARG A 358 -33.15 -14.40 -35.77
C ARG A 358 -31.92 -14.77 -36.59
N ALA A 359 -30.77 -15.03 -35.94
CA ALA A 359 -29.56 -15.49 -36.61
C ALA A 359 -29.79 -16.83 -37.33
N LEU A 360 -30.46 -17.77 -36.67
CA LEU A 360 -30.80 -19.09 -37.21
C LEU A 360 -31.74 -18.98 -38.41
N HIS A 361 -32.73 -18.09 -38.37
CA HIS A 361 -33.62 -17.83 -39.51
C HIS A 361 -32.85 -17.34 -40.74
N LEU A 362 -31.79 -16.55 -40.55
CA LEU A 362 -30.97 -16.05 -41.65
C LEU A 362 -30.03 -17.14 -42.20
N THR A 363 -29.50 -18.01 -41.34
CA THR A 363 -28.56 -19.07 -41.71
C THR A 363 -28.89 -20.40 -41.03
N PRO A 364 -29.92 -21.13 -41.50
CA PRO A 364 -30.39 -22.37 -40.87
C PRO A 364 -29.42 -23.54 -41.02
N TRP A 365 -28.43 -23.46 -41.92
CA TRP A 365 -27.40 -24.50 -42.09
C TRP A 365 -26.23 -24.37 -41.11
N GLN A 366 -26.14 -23.29 -40.32
CA GLN A 366 -25.04 -23.10 -39.37
C GLN A 366 -25.32 -23.86 -38.05
N SER A 367 -24.59 -24.94 -37.85
CA SER A 367 -24.59 -25.81 -36.66
C SER A 367 -24.32 -25.06 -35.34
N ASN A 368 -23.35 -24.13 -35.33
CA ASN A 368 -22.96 -23.37 -34.14
C ASN A 368 -24.15 -22.64 -33.46
N ILE A 369 -25.07 -22.08 -34.25
CA ILE A 369 -26.22 -21.33 -33.70
C ILE A 369 -27.20 -22.28 -33.00
N TYR A 370 -27.38 -23.51 -33.49
CA TYR A 370 -28.16 -24.54 -32.79
C TYR A 370 -27.54 -24.91 -31.44
N ALA A 371 -26.21 -25.00 -31.37
CA ALA A 371 -25.51 -25.28 -30.14
C ALA A 371 -25.63 -24.12 -29.13
N ASP A 372 -25.43 -22.88 -29.58
CA ASP A 372 -25.54 -21.66 -28.76
C ASP A 372 -26.98 -21.45 -28.24
N THR A 373 -27.99 -21.73 -29.08
CA THR A 373 -29.41 -21.70 -28.65
C THR A 373 -29.74 -22.77 -27.62
N ALA A 374 -29.17 -23.98 -27.74
CA ALA A 374 -29.33 -25.04 -26.73
C ALA A 374 -28.79 -24.59 -25.36
N ILE A 375 -27.58 -24.02 -25.33
CA ILE A 375 -26.96 -23.48 -24.11
C ILE A 375 -27.81 -22.34 -23.54
N CYS A 376 -28.30 -21.44 -24.40
CA CYS A 376 -29.17 -20.34 -23.98
C CYS A 376 -30.44 -20.82 -23.29
N LEU A 377 -31.10 -21.82 -23.88
CA LEU A 377 -32.34 -22.39 -23.37
C LEU A 377 -32.12 -23.11 -22.04
N ASP A 378 -31.03 -23.88 -21.91
CA ASP A 378 -30.66 -24.54 -20.65
C ASP A 378 -30.50 -23.51 -19.50
N ILE A 379 -29.86 -22.38 -19.76
CA ILE A 379 -29.73 -21.28 -18.79
C ILE A 379 -31.10 -20.71 -18.41
N ILE A 380 -31.98 -20.44 -19.38
CA ILE A 380 -33.33 -19.92 -19.10
C ILE A 380 -34.08 -20.89 -18.18
N TYR A 381 -34.07 -22.19 -18.49
CA TYR A 381 -34.73 -23.20 -17.66
C TYR A 381 -34.12 -23.31 -16.26
N SER A 382 -32.80 -23.12 -16.12
CA SER A 382 -32.14 -23.11 -14.81
C SER A 382 -32.56 -21.91 -13.94
N LEU A 383 -32.89 -20.76 -14.55
CA LEU A 383 -33.28 -19.54 -13.84
C LEU A 383 -34.77 -19.49 -13.50
N GLU A 384 -35.63 -20.16 -14.28
CA GLU A 384 -37.10 -20.10 -14.12
C GLU A 384 -37.64 -20.89 -12.92
N GLU A 385 -36.83 -21.71 -12.22
CA GLU A 385 -37.16 -22.50 -11.01
C GLU A 385 -38.66 -22.51 -10.60
N ARG A 386 -39.52 -23.17 -11.41
CA ARG A 386 -40.82 -23.83 -11.10
C ARG A 386 -41.80 -23.71 -12.29
N GLY A 387 -42.19 -24.87 -12.82
CA GLY A 387 -43.59 -25.08 -13.20
C GLY A 387 -44.01 -24.90 -14.67
N THR A 388 -43.16 -25.10 -15.68
CA THR A 388 -43.74 -25.46 -16.98
C THR A 388 -44.16 -26.93 -16.93
N THR A 389 -45.47 -27.16 -16.82
CA THR A 389 -46.12 -28.47 -17.01
C THR A 389 -45.90 -29.05 -18.41
N ASP A 390 -45.31 -28.27 -19.32
CA ASP A 390 -44.91 -28.69 -20.67
C ASP A 390 -43.63 -29.53 -20.63
N ILE A 391 -43.82 -30.84 -20.76
CA ILE A 391 -42.77 -31.84 -20.97
C ILE A 391 -41.97 -31.51 -22.24
N ASP A 392 -42.63 -30.97 -23.29
CA ASP A 392 -41.99 -30.59 -24.56
C ASP A 392 -40.99 -29.44 -24.43
N ALA A 393 -41.21 -28.50 -23.50
CA ALA A 393 -40.31 -27.37 -23.27
C ALA A 393 -38.96 -27.85 -22.70
N ARG A 394 -38.96 -28.84 -21.81
CA ARG A 394 -37.74 -29.37 -21.17
C ARG A 394 -36.81 -30.10 -22.12
N HIS A 395 -37.34 -30.67 -23.20
CA HIS A 395 -36.54 -31.34 -24.24
C HIS A 395 -36.09 -30.39 -25.35
N LEU A 396 -36.49 -29.11 -25.31
CA LEU A 396 -36.14 -28.15 -26.36
C LEU A 396 -34.62 -27.90 -26.48
N PRO A 397 -33.85 -27.72 -25.39
CA PRO A 397 -32.41 -27.52 -25.53
C PRO A 397 -31.71 -28.80 -26.05
N GLU A 398 -32.18 -29.98 -25.62
CA GLU A 398 -31.72 -31.27 -26.16
C GLU A 398 -32.00 -31.36 -27.67
N ARG A 399 -33.22 -31.04 -28.12
CA ARG A 399 -33.59 -31.01 -29.55
C ARG A 399 -32.74 -30.03 -30.36
N MET A 400 -32.46 -28.84 -29.83
CA MET A 400 -31.59 -27.86 -30.49
C MET A 400 -30.15 -28.41 -30.61
N SER A 401 -29.62 -29.02 -29.55
CA SER A 401 -28.30 -29.65 -29.60
C SER A 401 -28.22 -30.80 -30.63
N LEU A 402 -29.28 -31.60 -30.78
CA LEU A 402 -29.38 -32.62 -31.83
C LEU A 402 -29.39 -31.99 -33.23
N GLY A 403 -30.01 -30.82 -33.42
CA GLY A 403 -29.96 -30.07 -34.68
C GLY A 403 -28.53 -29.71 -35.12
N SER A 404 -27.67 -29.36 -34.17
CA SER A 404 -26.25 -29.12 -34.44
C SER A 404 -25.53 -30.40 -34.90
N LEU A 405 -25.82 -31.55 -34.27
CA LEU A 405 -25.26 -32.85 -34.62
C LEU A 405 -25.77 -33.43 -35.95
N ILE A 406 -27.03 -33.18 -36.29
CA ILE A 406 -27.59 -33.57 -37.60
C ILE A 406 -26.88 -32.81 -38.73
N SER A 407 -26.53 -31.55 -38.49
CA SER A 407 -25.81 -30.72 -39.46
C SER A 407 -24.32 -31.11 -39.54
N GLU A 408 -23.66 -31.29 -38.38
CA GLU A 408 -22.23 -31.54 -38.27
C GLU A 408 -21.89 -32.56 -37.17
N GLY A 409 -22.22 -33.84 -37.39
CA GLY A 409 -22.04 -34.90 -36.38
C GLY A 409 -20.58 -35.31 -36.07
N VAL A 410 -19.61 -34.77 -36.81
CA VAL A 410 -18.18 -35.06 -36.65
C VAL A 410 -17.51 -34.18 -35.58
N ASN A 411 -18.13 -33.04 -35.22
CA ASN A 411 -17.56 -32.15 -34.22
C ASN A 411 -17.78 -32.70 -32.80
N SER A 412 -16.70 -32.94 -32.06
CA SER A 412 -16.74 -33.45 -30.68
C SER A 412 -17.41 -32.47 -29.71
N GLU A 413 -17.32 -31.16 -29.95
CA GLU A 413 -17.88 -30.13 -29.07
C GLU A 413 -19.41 -30.22 -28.98
N TYR A 414 -20.09 -30.49 -30.09
CA TYR A 414 -21.56 -30.61 -30.09
C TYR A 414 -22.04 -31.85 -29.31
N TRP A 415 -21.27 -32.93 -29.31
CA TRP A 415 -21.55 -34.09 -28.45
C TRP A 415 -21.40 -33.76 -26.97
N ILE A 416 -20.40 -32.95 -26.61
CA ILE A 416 -20.23 -32.45 -25.23
C ILE A 416 -21.40 -31.56 -24.82
N ILE A 417 -21.88 -30.68 -25.72
CA ILE A 417 -23.03 -29.81 -25.46
C ILE A 417 -24.30 -30.64 -25.22
N LEU A 418 -24.56 -31.65 -26.05
CA LEU A 418 -25.65 -32.62 -25.80
C LEU A 418 -25.52 -33.27 -24.42
N ALA A 419 -24.32 -33.68 -24.02
CA ALA A 419 -24.09 -34.25 -22.69
C ALA A 419 -24.31 -33.27 -21.54
N CYS A 420 -24.04 -31.98 -21.73
CA CYS A 420 -24.27 -30.95 -20.71
C CYS A 420 -25.76 -30.66 -20.51
N VAL A 421 -26.51 -30.64 -21.61
CA VAL A 421 -27.91 -30.22 -21.68
C VAL A 421 -28.91 -31.34 -21.34
N THR A 422 -28.58 -32.59 -21.69
CA THR A 422 -29.46 -33.73 -21.43
C THR A 422 -29.67 -33.94 -19.94
N ASN A 423 -30.75 -34.61 -19.54
CA ASN A 423 -30.95 -35.03 -18.14
C ASN A 423 -30.76 -36.53 -17.94
N ASP A 424 -30.82 -37.33 -19.02
CA ASP A 424 -30.62 -38.77 -18.98
C ASP A 424 -29.13 -39.14 -18.86
N TYR A 425 -28.76 -39.82 -17.77
CA TYR A 425 -27.39 -40.26 -17.51
C TYR A 425 -26.82 -41.20 -18.59
N ALA A 426 -27.65 -42.06 -19.18
CA ALA A 426 -27.19 -42.99 -20.21
C ALA A 426 -26.82 -42.25 -21.50
N LEU A 427 -27.67 -41.31 -21.91
CA LEU A 427 -27.42 -40.45 -23.06
C LEU A 427 -26.21 -39.53 -22.82
N LYS A 428 -26.06 -38.97 -21.62
CA LYS A 428 -24.87 -38.22 -21.21
C LYS A 428 -23.60 -39.03 -21.39
N GLN A 429 -23.57 -40.23 -20.85
CA GLN A 429 -22.42 -41.11 -20.95
C GLN A 429 -22.10 -41.44 -22.41
N HIS A 430 -23.12 -41.80 -23.20
CA HIS A 430 -22.95 -42.08 -24.61
C HIS A 430 -22.36 -40.88 -25.36
N ALA A 431 -22.92 -39.69 -25.17
CA ALA A 431 -22.48 -38.47 -25.85
C ALA A 431 -21.03 -38.11 -25.48
N LEU A 432 -20.64 -38.20 -24.20
CA LEU A 432 -19.25 -37.96 -23.77
C LEU A 432 -18.28 -39.00 -24.34
N VAL A 433 -18.66 -40.28 -24.36
CA VAL A 433 -17.83 -41.35 -24.94
C VAL A 433 -17.70 -41.16 -26.45
N ARG A 434 -18.76 -40.74 -27.16
CA ARG A 434 -18.69 -40.40 -28.59
C ARG A 434 -17.80 -39.18 -28.84
N GLY A 435 -17.88 -38.14 -28.00
CA GLY A 435 -16.96 -37.01 -28.00
C GLY A 435 -15.50 -37.46 -27.91
N LEU A 436 -15.20 -38.38 -26.97
CA LEU A 436 -13.86 -38.97 -26.81
C LEU A 436 -13.43 -39.90 -27.96
N GLN A 437 -14.36 -40.56 -28.63
CA GLN A 437 -14.05 -41.36 -29.83
C GLN A 437 -13.66 -40.48 -31.02
N LEU A 438 -14.23 -39.27 -31.11
CA LEU A 438 -13.90 -38.28 -32.15
C LEU A 438 -12.62 -37.52 -31.80
N ASP A 439 -12.45 -37.13 -30.54
CA ASP A 439 -11.26 -36.47 -30.01
C ASP A 439 -10.88 -37.06 -28.64
N PHE A 440 -9.93 -38.00 -28.67
CA PHE A 440 -9.45 -38.68 -27.46
C PHE A 440 -8.70 -37.74 -26.49
N SER A 441 -8.11 -36.66 -27.01
CA SER A 441 -7.39 -35.64 -26.25
C SER A 441 -8.32 -34.60 -25.60
N SER A 442 -9.63 -34.70 -25.80
CA SER A 442 -10.61 -33.75 -25.25
C SER A 442 -10.64 -33.77 -23.71
N ALA A 443 -9.90 -32.86 -23.08
CA ALA A 443 -9.88 -32.71 -21.62
C ALA A 443 -11.27 -32.39 -21.05
N ILE A 444 -12.07 -31.60 -21.79
CA ILE A 444 -13.43 -31.23 -21.42
C ILE A 444 -14.32 -32.48 -21.32
N SER A 445 -14.26 -33.37 -22.31
CA SER A 445 -15.01 -34.62 -22.30
C SER A 445 -14.64 -35.51 -21.10
N TRP A 446 -13.34 -35.67 -20.82
CA TRP A 446 -12.87 -36.40 -19.64
C TRP A 446 -13.34 -35.77 -18.32
N ALA A 447 -13.33 -34.44 -18.22
CA ALA A 447 -13.78 -33.73 -17.03
C ALA A 447 -15.28 -33.92 -16.75
N TYR A 448 -16.12 -33.78 -17.77
CA TYR A 448 -17.56 -34.00 -17.63
C TYR A 448 -17.90 -35.48 -17.40
N LEU A 449 -17.10 -36.42 -17.94
CA LEU A 449 -17.23 -37.84 -17.64
C LEU A 449 -16.87 -38.13 -16.18
N GLY A 450 -15.82 -37.50 -15.64
CA GLY A 450 -15.48 -37.57 -14.22
C GLY A 450 -16.58 -37.01 -13.32
N LYS A 451 -17.20 -35.88 -13.73
CA LYS A 451 -18.37 -35.31 -13.04
C LYS A 451 -19.55 -36.30 -13.06
N LEU A 452 -19.83 -36.94 -14.19
CA LEU A 452 -20.89 -37.94 -14.32
C LEU A 452 -20.65 -39.15 -13.42
N TYR A 453 -19.46 -39.76 -13.48
CA TYR A 453 -19.12 -40.90 -12.62
C TYR A 453 -19.22 -40.56 -11.14
N ARG A 454 -18.85 -39.33 -10.76
CA ARG A 454 -19.04 -38.86 -9.39
C ARG A 454 -20.51 -38.81 -8.98
N MET A 455 -21.38 -38.27 -9.83
CA MET A 455 -22.83 -38.22 -9.55
C MET A 455 -23.44 -39.63 -9.42
N LEU A 456 -22.88 -40.62 -10.13
CA LEU A 456 -23.28 -42.03 -10.03
C LEU A 456 -22.66 -42.76 -8.83
N GLY A 457 -21.76 -42.13 -8.06
CA GLY A 457 -21.06 -42.73 -6.92
C GLY A 457 -19.80 -43.52 -7.27
N GLU A 458 -19.39 -43.55 -8.54
CA GLU A 458 -18.23 -44.28 -9.05
C GLU A 458 -16.93 -43.47 -8.84
N ASN A 459 -16.50 -43.34 -7.59
CA ASN A 459 -15.40 -42.46 -7.18
C ASN A 459 -14.06 -42.79 -7.87
N GLN A 460 -13.75 -44.07 -8.10
CA GLN A 460 -12.48 -44.49 -8.72
C GLN A 460 -12.40 -44.07 -10.19
N LEU A 461 -13.46 -44.34 -10.96
CA LEU A 461 -13.55 -43.93 -12.36
C LEU A 461 -13.57 -42.42 -12.51
N ALA A 462 -14.20 -41.71 -11.57
CA ALA A 462 -14.17 -40.25 -11.53
C ALA A 462 -12.74 -39.70 -11.38
N ILE A 463 -11.95 -40.28 -10.48
CA ILE A 463 -10.55 -39.89 -10.27
C ILE A 463 -9.72 -40.11 -11.55
N GLU A 464 -9.82 -41.31 -12.16
CA GLU A 464 -9.08 -41.59 -13.39
C GLU A 464 -9.45 -40.64 -14.54
N ALA A 465 -10.74 -40.30 -14.67
CA ALA A 465 -11.21 -39.36 -15.66
C ALA A 465 -10.69 -37.94 -15.39
N PHE A 466 -10.69 -37.47 -14.13
CA PHE A 466 -10.13 -36.18 -13.78
C PHE A 466 -8.61 -36.09 -13.96
N ASP A 467 -7.87 -37.16 -13.64
CA ASP A 467 -6.42 -37.21 -13.87
C ASP A 467 -6.09 -37.14 -15.36
N ARG A 468 -6.83 -37.86 -16.22
CA ARG A 468 -6.69 -37.76 -17.68
C ARG A 468 -7.04 -36.37 -18.21
N ALA A 469 -8.07 -35.73 -17.65
CA ALA A 469 -8.43 -34.36 -18.01
C ALA A 469 -7.30 -33.38 -17.66
N ARG A 470 -6.76 -33.45 -16.43
CA ARG A 470 -5.67 -32.60 -15.96
C ARG A 470 -4.35 -32.84 -16.68
N SER A 471 -4.05 -34.08 -17.07
CA SER A 471 -2.83 -34.38 -17.84
C SER A 471 -2.92 -33.84 -19.26
N SER A 472 -4.13 -33.78 -19.82
CA SER A 472 -4.37 -33.28 -21.17
C SER A 472 -4.42 -31.75 -21.18
N ASP A 473 -5.17 -31.13 -20.27
CA ASP A 473 -5.27 -29.69 -20.12
C ASP A 473 -5.33 -29.28 -18.63
N PRO A 474 -4.20 -28.86 -18.04
CA PRO A 474 -4.16 -28.36 -16.67
C PRO A 474 -4.92 -27.05 -16.45
N SER A 475 -5.29 -26.34 -17.51
CA SER A 475 -6.00 -25.05 -17.44
C SER A 475 -7.52 -25.20 -17.26
N LEU A 476 -8.05 -26.43 -17.23
CA LEU A 476 -9.46 -26.68 -16.97
C LEU A 476 -9.74 -26.77 -15.46
N ALA A 477 -10.65 -25.94 -14.94
CA ALA A 477 -10.90 -25.86 -13.50
C ALA A 477 -11.68 -27.06 -12.93
N LEU A 478 -12.64 -27.61 -13.68
CA LEU A 478 -13.56 -28.65 -13.20
C LEU A 478 -12.84 -29.89 -12.65
N PRO A 479 -11.80 -30.45 -13.32
CA PRO A 479 -11.02 -31.55 -12.77
C PRO A 479 -10.33 -31.26 -11.44
N TRP A 480 -9.78 -30.05 -11.27
CA TRP A 480 -9.15 -29.64 -10.02
C TRP A 480 -10.16 -29.57 -8.87
N ALA A 481 -11.36 -29.04 -9.13
CA ALA A 481 -12.46 -29.04 -8.16
C ALA A 481 -13.00 -30.45 -7.88
N GLY A 482 -13.11 -31.30 -8.91
CA GLY A 482 -13.55 -32.68 -8.76
C GLY A 482 -12.63 -33.52 -7.87
N MET A 483 -11.32 -33.24 -7.91
CA MET A 483 -10.31 -33.91 -7.08
C MET A 483 -10.31 -33.42 -5.62
N SER A 484 -10.73 -32.19 -5.33
CA SER A 484 -10.73 -31.65 -3.97
C SER A 484 -11.76 -32.27 -3.04
N VAL A 485 -12.83 -32.87 -3.58
CA VAL A 485 -13.95 -33.43 -2.79
C VAL A 485 -13.56 -34.72 -2.04
N ASN A 486 -12.41 -35.33 -2.33
CA ASN A 486 -11.98 -36.63 -1.80
C ASN A 486 -11.29 -36.63 -0.42
N PHE A 487 -11.39 -35.57 0.38
CA PHE A 487 -10.63 -35.47 1.65
C PHE A 487 -11.01 -36.51 2.72
N HIS A 488 -12.13 -37.21 2.56
CA HIS A 488 -12.53 -38.31 3.45
C HIS A 488 -11.82 -39.64 3.15
N ASP A 489 -11.21 -39.79 1.97
CA ASP A 489 -10.44 -40.99 1.62
C ASP A 489 -9.02 -40.90 2.21
N ARG A 490 -8.57 -41.97 2.88
CA ARG A 490 -7.23 -42.07 3.51
C ARG A 490 -6.03 -41.81 2.58
N LYS A 491 -6.26 -41.68 1.26
CA LYS A 491 -5.21 -41.46 0.24
C LYS A 491 -4.84 -40.00 0.02
N TYR A 492 -5.72 -39.04 0.33
CA TYR A 492 -5.46 -37.61 0.09
C TYR A 492 -5.36 -36.86 1.40
N SER A 493 -4.35 -35.99 1.52
CA SER A 493 -4.26 -35.09 2.66
C SER A 493 -5.26 -33.94 2.51
N LEU A 494 -5.84 -33.47 3.62
CA LEU A 494 -6.76 -32.32 3.65
C LEU A 494 -6.17 -31.08 2.95
N ASN A 495 -4.85 -30.91 3.05
CA ASN A 495 -4.12 -29.82 2.41
C ASN A 495 -4.05 -29.97 0.89
N GLU A 496 -3.87 -31.17 0.35
CA GLU A 496 -3.92 -31.41 -1.09
C GLU A 496 -5.31 -31.10 -1.66
N SER A 497 -6.37 -31.47 -0.94
CA SER A 497 -7.74 -31.13 -1.30
C SER A 497 -7.95 -29.61 -1.33
N TYR A 498 -7.47 -28.89 -0.30
CA TYR A 498 -7.52 -27.43 -0.25
C TYR A 498 -6.77 -26.78 -1.42
N GLU A 499 -5.53 -27.20 -1.69
CA GLU A 499 -4.71 -26.67 -2.78
C GLU A 499 -5.33 -26.96 -4.16
N SER A 500 -5.87 -28.17 -4.37
CA SER A 500 -6.57 -28.52 -5.61
C SER A 500 -7.80 -27.63 -5.83
N CYS A 501 -8.58 -27.37 -4.78
CA CYS A 501 -9.74 -26.47 -4.87
C CYS A 501 -9.31 -25.02 -5.12
N LEU A 502 -8.24 -24.57 -4.45
CA LEU A 502 -7.67 -23.24 -4.64
C LEU A 502 -7.23 -23.03 -6.09
N ARG A 503 -6.60 -24.04 -6.70
CA ARG A 503 -6.26 -24.03 -8.13
C ARG A 503 -7.49 -23.91 -9.01
N ALA A 504 -8.56 -24.66 -8.72
CA ALA A 504 -9.80 -24.57 -9.48
C ALA A 504 -10.40 -23.15 -9.46
N VAL A 505 -10.41 -22.50 -8.28
CA VAL A 505 -10.90 -21.13 -8.11
C VAL A 505 -10.01 -20.10 -8.82
N GLN A 506 -8.69 -20.28 -8.79
CA GLN A 506 -7.74 -19.42 -9.52
C GLN A 506 -7.92 -19.49 -11.03
N ILE A 507 -8.25 -20.66 -11.56
CA ILE A 507 -8.51 -20.88 -12.98
C ILE A 507 -9.87 -20.31 -13.38
N SER A 508 -10.93 -20.66 -12.64
CA SER A 508 -12.28 -20.15 -12.88
C SER A 508 -13.00 -19.86 -11.57
N PRO A 509 -13.31 -18.59 -11.26
CA PRO A 509 -13.99 -18.20 -10.02
C PRO A 509 -15.50 -18.46 -10.07
N LEU A 510 -15.89 -19.73 -10.22
CA LEU A 510 -17.28 -20.17 -10.11
C LEU A 510 -17.70 -20.18 -8.63
N ALA A 511 -18.95 -19.77 -8.36
CA ALA A 511 -19.48 -19.68 -6.99
C ALA A 511 -19.38 -21.01 -6.24
N ASP A 512 -19.70 -22.13 -6.89
CA ASP A 512 -19.63 -23.48 -6.30
C ASP A 512 -18.21 -23.84 -5.86
N PHE A 513 -17.20 -23.51 -6.67
CA PHE A 513 -15.80 -23.79 -6.34
C PHE A 513 -15.33 -22.91 -5.18
N GLN A 514 -15.77 -21.64 -5.14
CA GLN A 514 -15.44 -20.71 -4.06
C GLN A 514 -16.07 -21.12 -2.73
N ILE A 515 -17.35 -21.55 -2.75
CA ILE A 515 -18.03 -22.10 -1.58
C ILE A 515 -17.31 -23.38 -1.11
N GLY A 516 -16.98 -24.29 -2.03
CA GLY A 516 -16.22 -25.51 -1.72
C GLY A 516 -14.84 -25.23 -1.10
N LEU A 517 -14.12 -24.24 -1.62
CA LEU A 517 -12.84 -23.78 -1.06
C LEU A 517 -13.00 -23.27 0.38
N ALA A 518 -14.03 -22.46 0.64
CA ALA A 518 -14.31 -21.95 1.97
C ALA A 518 -14.72 -23.06 2.95
N MET A 519 -15.48 -24.06 2.50
CA MET A 519 -15.79 -25.24 3.32
C MET A 519 -14.52 -26.02 3.69
N LEU A 520 -13.61 -26.25 2.74
CA LEU A 520 -12.33 -26.90 3.01
C LEU A 520 -11.46 -26.06 3.96
N ALA A 521 -11.52 -24.73 3.85
CA ALA A 521 -10.80 -23.82 4.74
C ALA A 521 -11.26 -23.86 6.20
N VAL A 522 -12.55 -24.12 6.44
CA VAL A 522 -13.08 -24.33 7.80
C VAL A 522 -12.41 -25.54 8.45
N VAL A 523 -12.21 -26.61 7.68
CA VAL A 523 -11.62 -27.86 8.19
C VAL A 523 -10.09 -27.78 8.26
N SER A 524 -9.45 -27.10 7.30
CA SER A 524 -7.97 -26.99 7.23
C SER A 524 -7.37 -25.88 8.10
N GLY A 525 -8.20 -25.02 8.70
CA GLY A 525 -7.74 -23.93 9.57
C GLY A 525 -7.23 -22.70 8.81
N HIS A 526 -7.50 -22.58 7.51
CA HIS A 526 -7.05 -21.45 6.68
C HIS A 526 -8.05 -20.28 6.60
N LEU A 527 -9.13 -20.30 7.38
CA LEU A 527 -10.28 -19.38 7.25
C LEU A 527 -9.93 -17.88 7.25
N SER A 528 -8.87 -17.48 7.96
CA SER A 528 -8.43 -16.09 8.08
C SER A 528 -7.76 -15.54 6.81
N SER A 529 -7.51 -16.38 5.80
CA SER A 529 -6.77 -15.98 4.60
C SER A 529 -7.49 -14.87 3.80
N PRO A 530 -6.73 -13.95 3.17
CA PRO A 530 -7.30 -12.91 2.31
C PRO A 530 -7.96 -13.49 1.05
N GLN A 531 -7.44 -14.61 0.56
CA GLN A 531 -7.90 -15.27 -0.67
C GLN A 531 -9.32 -15.82 -0.49
N ILE A 532 -9.59 -16.47 0.64
CA ILE A 532 -10.92 -17.03 0.93
C ILE A 532 -11.95 -15.93 1.09
N PHE A 533 -11.59 -14.83 1.76
CA PHE A 533 -12.49 -13.69 1.91
C PHE A 533 -12.90 -13.08 0.56
N ALA A 534 -11.94 -12.88 -0.35
CA ALA A 534 -12.25 -12.38 -1.69
C ALA A 534 -13.14 -13.37 -2.46
N ALA A 535 -12.80 -14.67 -2.41
CA ALA A 535 -13.59 -15.73 -3.04
C ALA A 535 -15.04 -15.76 -2.54
N MET A 536 -15.26 -15.56 -1.24
CA MET A 536 -16.62 -15.58 -0.66
C MET A 536 -17.44 -14.34 -0.97
N ASN A 537 -16.83 -13.16 -1.03
CA ASN A 537 -17.55 -11.98 -1.48
C ASN A 537 -17.96 -12.11 -2.96
N HIS A 538 -17.13 -12.73 -3.80
CA HIS A 538 -17.48 -13.01 -5.19
C HIS A 538 -18.60 -14.05 -5.32
N SER A 539 -18.58 -15.11 -4.49
CA SER A 539 -19.60 -16.16 -4.56
C SER A 539 -20.99 -15.63 -4.20
N ILE A 540 -21.08 -14.79 -3.17
CA ILE A 540 -22.33 -14.12 -2.76
C ILE A 540 -22.90 -13.26 -3.88
N GLN A 541 -22.06 -12.48 -4.56
CA GLN A 541 -22.51 -11.63 -5.68
C GLN A 541 -23.05 -12.44 -6.86
N ARG A 542 -22.53 -13.65 -7.11
CA ARG A 542 -22.98 -14.45 -8.26
C ARG A 542 -24.10 -15.42 -7.95
N ALA A 543 -24.19 -15.87 -6.71
CA ALA A 543 -25.17 -16.85 -6.28
C ALA A 543 -25.78 -16.47 -4.93
N PRO A 544 -26.50 -15.32 -4.87
CA PRO A 544 -27.03 -14.76 -3.63
C PRO A 544 -28.15 -15.60 -2.99
N HIS A 545 -28.57 -16.68 -3.64
CA HIS A 545 -29.63 -17.57 -3.17
C HIS A 545 -29.09 -18.73 -2.31
N TYR A 546 -27.78 -18.98 -2.30
CA TYR A 546 -27.19 -20.05 -1.46
C TYR A 546 -27.02 -19.57 -0.01
N PRO A 547 -27.74 -20.16 0.96
CA PRO A 547 -27.59 -19.80 2.36
C PRO A 547 -26.20 -20.12 2.93
N GLU A 548 -25.54 -21.17 2.41
CA GLU A 548 -24.21 -21.59 2.83
C GLU A 548 -23.16 -20.50 2.60
N SER A 549 -23.31 -19.73 1.50
CA SER A 549 -22.37 -18.66 1.14
C SER A 549 -22.28 -17.59 2.24
N TYR A 550 -23.44 -17.13 2.75
CA TYR A 550 -23.51 -16.14 3.81
C TYR A 550 -23.08 -16.69 5.16
N ASN A 551 -23.40 -17.95 5.49
CA ASN A 551 -22.97 -18.58 6.73
C ASN A 551 -21.43 -18.71 6.80
N LEU A 552 -20.81 -19.14 5.71
CA LEU A 552 -19.35 -19.22 5.60
C LEU A 552 -18.71 -17.82 5.64
N ASN A 553 -19.33 -16.82 5.01
CA ASN A 553 -18.83 -15.43 5.08
C ASN A 553 -18.89 -14.89 6.51
N GLY A 554 -19.96 -15.18 7.25
CA GLY A 554 -20.06 -14.86 8.67
C GLY A 554 -18.93 -15.48 9.49
N LEU A 555 -18.57 -16.73 9.23
CA LEU A 555 -17.44 -17.40 9.90
C LEU A 555 -16.11 -16.72 9.58
N ILE A 556 -15.92 -16.28 8.33
CA ILE A 556 -14.70 -15.57 7.90
C ILE A 556 -14.58 -14.23 8.62
N TYR A 557 -15.66 -13.44 8.67
CA TYR A 557 -15.69 -12.20 9.45
C TYR A 557 -15.42 -12.46 10.94
N GLU A 558 -15.99 -13.52 11.51
CA GLU A 558 -15.72 -13.92 12.90
C GLU A 558 -14.23 -14.24 13.13
N SER A 559 -13.57 -14.96 12.22
CA SER A 559 -12.13 -15.25 12.30
C SER A 559 -11.25 -14.01 12.24
N ARG A 560 -11.76 -12.93 11.64
CA ARG A 560 -11.10 -11.61 11.56
C ARG A 560 -11.47 -10.67 12.69
N SER A 561 -12.28 -11.14 13.65
CA SER A 561 -12.81 -10.35 14.77
C SER A 561 -13.70 -9.17 14.34
N ASP A 562 -14.28 -9.23 13.15
CA ASP A 562 -15.27 -8.26 12.66
C ASP A 562 -16.68 -8.81 12.91
N TYR A 563 -17.17 -8.62 14.13
CA TYR A 563 -18.41 -9.26 14.56
C TYR A 563 -19.66 -8.58 13.99
N GLU A 564 -19.62 -7.30 13.66
CA GLU A 564 -20.76 -6.57 13.07
C GLU A 564 -21.07 -7.09 11.66
N CYS A 565 -20.05 -7.23 10.80
CA CYS A 565 -20.23 -7.81 9.47
C CYS A 565 -20.58 -9.31 9.54
N ALA A 566 -20.10 -10.03 10.55
CA ALA A 566 -20.49 -11.42 10.80
C ALA A 566 -21.99 -11.54 11.11
N ILE A 567 -22.52 -10.68 11.99
CA ILE A 567 -23.94 -10.62 12.35
C ILE A 567 -24.79 -10.35 11.10
N ALA A 568 -24.44 -9.34 10.31
CA ALA A 568 -25.15 -9.03 9.07
C ALA A 568 -25.16 -10.22 8.10
N SER A 569 -24.02 -10.90 7.95
CA SER A 569 -23.90 -12.08 7.08
C SER A 569 -24.78 -13.24 7.57
N TYR A 570 -24.81 -13.53 8.87
CA TYR A 570 -25.68 -14.59 9.41
C TYR A 570 -27.17 -14.25 9.32
N GLN A 571 -27.54 -12.97 9.48
CA GLN A 571 -28.91 -12.51 9.27
C GLN A 571 -29.33 -12.70 7.80
N LEU A 572 -28.47 -12.35 6.83
CA LEU A 572 -28.70 -12.64 5.41
C LEU A 572 -28.80 -14.14 5.12
N ALA A 573 -27.98 -14.97 5.78
CA ALA A 573 -28.07 -16.42 5.68
C ALA A 573 -29.46 -16.94 6.10
N ARG A 574 -30.05 -16.39 7.16
CA ARG A 574 -31.42 -16.72 7.59
C ARG A 574 -32.47 -16.31 6.57
N CYS A 575 -32.33 -15.12 5.98
CA CYS A 575 -33.23 -14.67 4.92
C CYS A 575 -33.13 -15.59 3.69
N ALA A 576 -31.91 -16.00 3.30
CA ALA A 576 -31.68 -16.93 2.20
C ALA A 576 -32.27 -18.32 2.47
N LEU A 577 -32.16 -18.85 3.69
CA LEU A 577 -32.73 -20.16 4.07
C LEU A 577 -34.25 -20.22 3.88
N LYS A 578 -34.97 -19.13 4.12
CA LYS A 578 -36.43 -19.07 3.92
C LYS A 578 -36.84 -19.00 2.46
N ILE A 579 -35.93 -18.59 1.57
CA ILE A 579 -36.13 -18.58 0.12
C ILE A 579 -35.76 -19.94 -0.48
N ALA A 580 -34.75 -20.60 0.06
CA ALA A 580 -34.24 -21.88 -0.42
C ALA A 580 -35.30 -23.00 -0.32
N ALA A 581 -35.49 -23.73 -1.42
CA ALA A 581 -36.40 -24.88 -1.48
C ALA A 581 -35.76 -26.15 -0.89
N LEU A 582 -35.38 -26.12 0.39
CA LEU A 582 -34.79 -27.25 1.10
C LEU A 582 -35.87 -28.15 1.73
N SER A 583 -35.54 -29.42 1.96
CA SER A 583 -36.40 -30.32 2.74
C SER A 583 -36.54 -29.81 4.19
N GLU A 584 -37.70 -30.03 4.83
CA GLU A 584 -37.96 -29.50 6.17
C GLU A 584 -36.90 -29.91 7.21
N VAL A 585 -36.33 -31.11 7.08
CA VAL A 585 -35.30 -31.64 7.98
C VAL A 585 -33.96 -30.92 7.79
N ALA A 586 -33.53 -30.73 6.54
CA ALA A 586 -32.29 -30.01 6.23
C ALA A 586 -32.42 -28.52 6.57
N LEU A 587 -33.58 -27.93 6.32
CA LEU A 587 -33.85 -26.53 6.65
C LEU A 587 -33.73 -26.28 8.16
N LYS A 588 -34.23 -27.21 8.99
CA LYS A 588 -34.08 -27.13 10.45
C LYS A 588 -32.61 -27.23 10.90
N SER A 589 -31.83 -28.20 10.40
CA SER A 589 -30.42 -28.36 10.81
C SER A 589 -29.52 -27.20 10.36
N TYR A 590 -29.75 -26.67 9.16
CA TYR A 590 -29.02 -25.49 8.70
C TYR A 590 -29.42 -24.24 9.47
N ALA A 591 -30.73 -24.03 9.71
CA ALA A 591 -31.22 -22.89 10.49
C ALA A 591 -30.65 -22.89 11.91
N THR A 592 -30.57 -24.05 12.58
CA THR A 592 -29.98 -24.12 13.92
C THR A 592 -28.50 -23.75 13.90
N SER A 593 -27.74 -24.26 12.93
CA SER A 593 -26.31 -23.94 12.80
C SER A 593 -26.06 -22.43 12.59
N VAL A 594 -26.88 -21.78 11.75
CA VAL A 594 -26.80 -20.34 11.48
C VAL A 594 -27.20 -19.53 12.71
N SER A 595 -28.28 -19.91 13.41
CA SER A 595 -28.71 -19.22 14.63
C SER A 595 -27.72 -19.35 15.77
N VAL A 596 -27.07 -20.51 15.95
CA VAL A 596 -25.99 -20.67 16.94
C VAL A 596 -24.78 -19.80 16.60
N ASN A 597 -24.39 -19.74 15.32
CA ASN A 597 -23.32 -18.85 14.86
C ASN A 597 -23.68 -17.36 15.05
N LEU A 598 -24.92 -16.97 14.75
CA LEU A 598 -25.44 -15.62 14.97
C LEU A 598 -25.40 -15.24 16.47
N ALA A 599 -25.91 -16.11 17.34
CA ALA A 599 -25.87 -15.88 18.78
C ALA A 599 -24.43 -15.75 19.30
N ARG A 600 -23.49 -16.52 18.75
CA ARG A 600 -22.06 -16.42 19.08
C ARG A 600 -21.49 -15.07 18.67
N ALA A 601 -21.76 -14.63 17.44
CA ALA A 601 -21.28 -13.34 16.92
C ALA A 601 -21.89 -12.16 17.69
N LEU A 602 -23.19 -12.19 17.99
CA LEU A 602 -23.87 -11.19 18.83
C LEU A 602 -23.25 -11.09 20.22
N CYS A 603 -22.98 -12.23 20.85
CA CYS A 603 -22.33 -12.29 22.16
C CYS A 603 -20.91 -11.70 22.13
N LYS A 604 -20.15 -11.94 21.05
CA LYS A 604 -18.80 -11.39 20.84
C LYS A 604 -18.79 -9.90 20.52
N ALA A 605 -19.79 -9.40 19.79
CA ALA A 605 -19.98 -7.97 19.52
C ALA A 605 -20.42 -7.17 20.77
N GLY A 606 -20.95 -7.86 21.80
CA GLY A 606 -21.48 -7.24 23.01
C GLY A 606 -22.99 -7.00 23.00
N ASN A 607 -23.70 -7.42 21.94
CA ASN A 607 -25.16 -7.34 21.83
C ASN A 607 -25.84 -8.49 22.59
N MET A 608 -25.72 -8.45 23.92
CA MET A 608 -26.11 -9.58 24.78
C MET A 608 -27.63 -9.84 24.83
N LEU A 609 -28.45 -8.81 24.66
CA LEU A 609 -29.92 -8.94 24.67
C LEU A 609 -30.41 -9.76 23.45
N GLU A 610 -29.89 -9.45 22.27
CA GLU A 610 -30.24 -10.17 21.04
C GLU A 610 -29.70 -11.60 21.07
N ALA A 611 -28.46 -11.80 21.57
CA ALA A 611 -27.90 -13.13 21.76
C ALA A 611 -28.74 -13.99 22.73
N GLN A 612 -29.22 -13.41 23.84
CA GLN A 612 -30.12 -14.10 24.77
C GLN A 612 -31.41 -14.51 24.07
N HIS A 613 -32.03 -13.60 23.31
CA HIS A 613 -33.27 -13.88 22.61
C HIS A 613 -33.12 -15.03 21.60
N GLU A 614 -32.05 -15.03 20.80
CA GLU A 614 -31.77 -16.11 19.85
C GLU A 614 -31.50 -17.47 20.53
N CYS A 615 -30.87 -17.47 21.72
CA CYS A 615 -30.71 -18.71 22.47
C CYS A 615 -32.04 -19.20 23.09
N GLU A 616 -32.90 -18.30 23.55
CA GLU A 616 -34.22 -18.64 24.11
C GLU A 616 -35.16 -19.23 23.05
N THR A 617 -35.16 -18.68 21.84
CA THR A 617 -35.95 -19.23 20.73
C THR A 617 -35.52 -20.66 20.39
N LEU A 618 -34.22 -20.89 20.23
CA LEU A 618 -33.66 -22.24 20.00
C LEU A 618 -33.96 -23.20 21.16
N ASN A 619 -33.96 -22.71 22.40
CA ASN A 619 -34.26 -23.52 23.58
C ASN A 619 -35.75 -23.92 23.63
N ASN A 620 -36.65 -22.99 23.29
CA ASN A 620 -38.10 -23.25 23.22
C ASN A 620 -38.43 -24.25 22.11
N ASP A 621 -37.69 -24.21 21.00
CA ASP A 621 -37.83 -25.14 19.88
C ASP A 621 -37.19 -26.52 20.17
N GLY A 622 -36.46 -26.68 21.27
CA GLY A 622 -35.76 -27.91 21.64
C GLY A 622 -34.51 -28.21 20.79
N LEU A 623 -33.98 -27.19 20.11
CA LEU A 623 -32.87 -27.31 19.14
C LEU A 623 -31.56 -26.68 19.66
N LEU A 624 -31.50 -26.33 20.94
CA LEU A 624 -30.32 -25.71 21.55
C LEU A 624 -29.27 -26.77 21.93
N ASP A 625 -28.26 -26.91 21.09
CA ASP A 625 -27.11 -27.79 21.35
C ASP A 625 -26.21 -27.27 22.50
N TYR A 626 -25.25 -28.09 22.93
CA TYR A 626 -24.28 -27.71 23.96
C TYR A 626 -23.47 -26.45 23.63
N LYS A 627 -23.18 -26.20 22.35
CA LYS A 627 -22.54 -24.96 21.88
C LYS A 627 -23.44 -23.74 22.14
N GLY A 628 -24.74 -23.88 21.91
CA GLY A 628 -25.75 -22.86 22.20
C GLY A 628 -25.89 -22.62 23.72
N LEU A 629 -25.88 -23.68 24.53
CA LEU A 629 -25.93 -23.57 26.00
C LEU A 629 -24.75 -22.78 26.57
N GLN A 630 -23.54 -22.93 26.01
CA GLN A 630 -22.37 -22.13 26.41
C GLN A 630 -22.59 -20.64 26.14
N ILE A 631 -23.07 -20.29 24.94
CA ILE A 631 -23.35 -18.89 24.55
C ILE A 631 -24.45 -18.31 25.43
N TYR A 632 -25.50 -19.08 25.70
CA TYR A 632 -26.62 -18.66 26.53
C TYR A 632 -26.22 -18.38 27.99
N ALA A 633 -25.36 -19.23 28.57
CA ALA A 633 -24.85 -18.99 29.92
C ALA A 633 -24.02 -17.70 30.00
N VAL A 634 -23.19 -17.41 28.98
CA VAL A 634 -22.37 -16.20 28.92
C VAL A 634 -23.20 -14.94 28.69
N SER A 635 -24.20 -14.98 27.81
CA SER A 635 -25.07 -13.82 27.55
C SER A 635 -25.87 -13.44 28.80
N LEU A 636 -26.44 -14.42 29.50
CA LEU A 636 -27.15 -14.21 30.77
C LEU A 636 -26.23 -13.62 31.86
N TRP A 637 -25.02 -14.16 32.00
CA TRP A 637 -24.04 -13.65 32.96
C TRP A 637 -23.66 -12.19 32.68
N LYS A 638 -23.39 -11.84 31.43
CA LYS A 638 -23.02 -10.48 31.02
C LYS A 638 -24.16 -9.47 31.16
N LEU A 639 -25.41 -9.92 31.10
CA LEU A 639 -26.60 -9.12 31.43
C LEU A 639 -26.86 -8.99 32.94
N GLY A 640 -26.07 -9.66 33.79
CA GLY A 640 -26.23 -9.65 35.25
C GLY A 640 -27.27 -10.64 35.79
N LYS A 641 -27.85 -11.51 34.94
CA LYS A 641 -28.83 -12.54 35.33
C LYS A 641 -28.14 -13.79 35.89
N ASN A 642 -27.43 -13.60 37.01
CA ASN A 642 -26.48 -14.56 37.56
C ASN A 642 -27.10 -15.93 37.93
N GLU A 643 -28.30 -15.97 38.53
CA GLU A 643 -28.94 -17.24 38.90
C GLU A 643 -29.33 -18.08 37.68
N GLN A 644 -29.83 -17.44 36.64
CA GLN A 644 -30.20 -18.10 35.40
C GLN A 644 -28.96 -18.61 34.66
N ALA A 645 -27.87 -17.83 34.64
CA ALA A 645 -26.59 -18.27 34.08
C ALA A 645 -26.05 -19.53 34.79
N LEU A 646 -26.14 -19.58 36.12
CA LEU A 646 -25.74 -20.77 36.89
C LEU A 646 -26.68 -21.98 36.65
N TYR A 647 -27.98 -21.75 36.44
CA TYR A 647 -28.91 -22.81 36.05
C TYR A 647 -28.54 -23.43 34.70
N VAL A 648 -28.26 -22.59 33.69
CA VAL A 648 -27.81 -23.04 32.36
C VAL A 648 -26.46 -23.75 32.45
N ALA A 649 -25.52 -23.23 33.25
CA ALA A 649 -24.23 -23.88 33.50
C ALA A 649 -24.38 -25.28 34.12
N ARG A 650 -25.35 -25.48 35.04
CA ARG A 650 -25.69 -26.82 35.58
C ARG A 650 -26.28 -27.74 34.51
N SER A 651 -27.10 -27.21 33.60
CA SER A 651 -27.62 -27.97 32.46
C SER A 651 -26.48 -28.42 31.53
N LEU A 652 -25.56 -27.50 31.21
CA LEU A 652 -24.36 -27.79 30.43
C LEU A 652 -23.50 -28.87 31.10
N ALA A 653 -23.32 -28.79 32.42
CA ALA A 653 -22.56 -29.77 33.20
C ALA A 653 -23.12 -31.19 33.11
N LYS A 654 -24.46 -31.35 33.02
CA LYS A 654 -25.11 -32.67 32.84
C LYS A 654 -24.77 -33.30 31.50
N ASN A 655 -24.52 -32.49 30.47
CA ASN A 655 -24.24 -32.95 29.11
C ASN A 655 -22.75 -33.20 28.86
N VAL A 656 -21.86 -32.93 29.82
CA VAL A 656 -20.40 -33.08 29.64
C VAL A 656 -20.00 -34.51 29.27
N SER A 657 -20.69 -35.52 29.81
CA SER A 657 -20.39 -36.93 29.53
C SER A 657 -20.74 -37.38 28.10
N THR A 658 -21.58 -36.62 27.38
CA THR A 658 -21.98 -36.93 25.99
C THR A 658 -21.18 -36.13 24.96
N MET A 659 -20.27 -35.25 25.40
CA MET A 659 -19.47 -34.37 24.54
C MET A 659 -18.15 -35.02 24.12
N GLU A 660 -17.58 -34.56 23.01
CA GLU A 660 -16.18 -34.83 22.67
C GLU A 660 -15.26 -34.23 23.74
N GLN A 661 -14.14 -34.91 24.04
CA GLN A 661 -13.25 -34.56 25.15
C GLN A 661 -12.76 -33.10 25.11
N THR A 662 -12.45 -32.57 23.93
CA THR A 662 -12.02 -31.16 23.75
C THR A 662 -13.15 -30.17 24.08
N SER A 663 -14.36 -30.43 23.58
CA SER A 663 -15.54 -29.61 23.85
C SER A 663 -16.01 -29.68 25.31
N ALA A 664 -15.85 -30.84 25.94
CA ALA A 664 -16.10 -31.06 27.36
C ALA A 664 -15.15 -30.22 28.24
N ILE A 665 -13.85 -30.21 27.93
CA ILE A 665 -12.84 -29.41 28.63
C ILE A 665 -13.17 -27.91 28.52
N ALA A 666 -13.54 -27.43 27.34
CA ALA A 666 -13.93 -26.03 27.13
C ALA A 666 -15.21 -25.66 27.92
N ALA A 667 -16.21 -26.54 27.92
CA ALA A 667 -17.45 -26.35 28.69
C ALA A 667 -17.18 -26.27 30.21
N ILE A 668 -16.35 -27.17 30.73
CA ILE A 668 -15.94 -27.16 32.15
C ILE A 668 -15.17 -25.88 32.48
N GLY A 669 -14.24 -25.45 31.62
CA GLY A 669 -13.50 -24.21 31.81
C GLY A 669 -14.41 -22.99 31.90
N LEU A 670 -15.41 -22.90 31.02
CA LEU A 670 -16.42 -21.85 31.06
C LEU A 670 -17.25 -21.91 32.36
N ILE A 671 -17.66 -23.10 32.80
CA ILE A 671 -18.37 -23.27 34.08
C ILE A 671 -17.52 -22.76 35.25
N CYS A 672 -16.24 -23.12 35.33
CA CYS A 672 -15.34 -22.65 36.38
C CYS A 672 -15.18 -21.12 36.36
N GLN A 673 -15.05 -20.51 35.17
CA GLN A 673 -14.97 -19.04 35.03
C GLN A 673 -16.26 -18.35 35.49
N LEU A 674 -17.43 -18.85 35.10
CA LEU A 674 -18.73 -18.31 35.53
C LEU A 674 -18.90 -18.40 37.05
N ILE A 675 -18.56 -19.54 37.64
CA ILE A 675 -18.65 -19.75 39.08
C ILE A 675 -17.72 -18.80 39.82
N TYR A 676 -16.48 -18.62 39.33
CA TYR A 676 -15.54 -17.65 39.90
C TYR A 676 -16.09 -16.22 39.88
N HIS A 677 -16.61 -15.77 38.74
CA HIS A 677 -17.12 -14.40 38.61
C HIS A 677 -18.43 -14.14 39.38
N ILE A 678 -19.31 -15.14 39.50
CA ILE A 678 -20.62 -14.97 40.15
C ILE A 678 -20.55 -15.24 41.65
N SER A 679 -19.86 -16.31 42.05
CA SER A 679 -19.90 -16.85 43.42
C SER A 679 -18.56 -16.75 44.17
N GLY A 680 -17.51 -16.27 43.51
CA GLY A 680 -16.21 -15.98 44.12
C GLY A 680 -15.20 -17.12 44.08
N LEU A 681 -14.06 -16.89 44.74
CA LEU A 681 -12.89 -17.76 44.69
C LEU A 681 -13.10 -19.11 45.41
N ASP A 682 -13.73 -19.13 46.58
CA ASP A 682 -13.91 -20.34 47.38
C ASP A 682 -14.83 -21.38 46.70
N SER A 683 -15.87 -20.93 46.01
CA SER A 683 -16.75 -21.82 45.25
C SER A 683 -16.03 -22.39 44.03
N ALA A 684 -15.29 -21.57 43.28
CA ALA A 684 -14.53 -22.00 42.11
C ALA A 684 -13.46 -23.05 42.49
N THR A 685 -12.68 -22.80 43.54
CA THR A 685 -11.69 -23.77 44.05
C THR A 685 -12.35 -25.08 44.47
N SER A 686 -13.50 -25.03 45.16
CA SER A 686 -14.25 -26.22 45.56
C SER A 686 -14.77 -27.04 44.37
N THR A 687 -15.13 -26.39 43.25
CA THR A 687 -15.59 -27.08 42.04
C THR A 687 -14.45 -27.71 41.27
N ILE A 688 -13.31 -27.03 41.18
CA ILE A 688 -12.10 -27.57 40.53
C ILE A 688 -11.62 -28.83 41.25
N LEU A 689 -11.65 -28.85 42.59
CA LEU A 689 -11.29 -30.02 43.39
C LEU A 689 -12.23 -31.22 43.20
N LYS A 690 -13.48 -31.00 42.76
CA LYS A 690 -14.48 -32.05 42.53
C LYS A 690 -14.44 -32.62 41.10
N LEU A 691 -13.66 -32.05 40.18
CA LEU A 691 -13.60 -32.50 38.80
C LEU A 691 -12.74 -33.78 38.64
N PRO A 692 -13.10 -34.68 37.71
CA PRO A 692 -12.26 -35.84 37.38
C PRO A 692 -10.90 -35.40 36.80
N ARG A 693 -9.83 -36.14 37.14
CA ARG A 693 -8.45 -35.80 36.72
C ARG A 693 -8.27 -35.75 35.20
N GLU A 694 -9.01 -36.57 34.46
CA GLU A 694 -8.94 -36.64 33.00
C GLU A 694 -9.24 -35.30 32.30
N TYR A 695 -10.12 -34.47 32.87
CA TYR A 695 -10.49 -33.17 32.31
C TYR A 695 -9.59 -32.01 32.78
N LEU A 696 -8.74 -32.24 33.79
CA LEU A 696 -7.80 -31.23 34.30
C LEU A 696 -6.55 -31.09 33.41
N HIS A 697 -6.26 -32.08 32.57
CA HIS A 697 -5.07 -32.12 31.72
C HIS A 697 -5.18 -31.28 30.43
N GLY A 698 -6.34 -30.69 30.13
CA GLY A 698 -6.49 -29.79 28.97
C GLY A 698 -5.74 -28.48 29.13
N THR A 699 -5.17 -27.95 28.04
CA THR A 699 -4.40 -26.69 27.99
C THR A 699 -5.13 -25.52 28.65
N GLN A 700 -6.38 -25.26 28.26
CA GLN A 700 -7.22 -24.19 28.81
C GLN A 700 -7.54 -24.38 30.29
N MET A 701 -7.83 -25.62 30.71
CA MET A 701 -8.12 -25.92 32.11
C MET A 701 -6.88 -25.74 32.98
N SER A 702 -5.69 -26.13 32.49
CA SER A 702 -4.43 -25.92 33.20
C SER A 702 -4.12 -24.43 33.44
N LEU A 703 -4.46 -23.57 32.48
CA LEU A 703 -4.36 -22.11 32.62
C LEU A 703 -5.34 -21.57 33.66
N ILE A 704 -6.60 -22.02 33.62
CA ILE A 704 -7.63 -21.60 34.57
C ILE A 704 -7.26 -22.04 36.00
N THR A 705 -6.81 -23.29 36.18
CA THR A 705 -6.40 -23.80 37.49
C THR A 705 -5.17 -23.08 38.01
N ALA A 706 -4.18 -22.79 37.15
CA ALA A 706 -3.01 -22.00 37.51
C ALA A 706 -3.37 -20.56 37.90
N ALA A 707 -4.28 -19.91 37.16
CA ALA A 707 -4.75 -18.56 37.46
C ALA A 707 -5.53 -18.50 38.79
N VAL A 708 -6.45 -19.43 39.01
CA VAL A 708 -7.21 -19.52 40.27
C VAL A 708 -6.27 -19.81 41.44
N ASN A 709 -5.27 -20.68 41.26
CA ASN A 709 -4.26 -20.96 42.27
C ASN A 709 -3.35 -19.75 42.57
N ALA A 710 -3.04 -18.92 41.58
CA ALA A 710 -2.27 -17.69 41.78
C ALA A 710 -3.04 -16.63 42.58
N LEU A 711 -4.37 -16.68 42.57
CA LEU A 711 -5.24 -15.79 43.33
C LEU A 711 -5.64 -16.35 44.71
N ASP A 712 -5.42 -17.65 44.97
CA ASP A 712 -5.71 -18.29 46.26
C ASP A 712 -4.55 -18.12 47.24
N PRO A 713 -4.70 -17.29 48.30
CA PRO A 713 -3.64 -17.08 49.29
C PRO A 713 -3.29 -18.35 50.08
N ASN A 714 -4.20 -19.34 50.11
CA ASN A 714 -4.00 -20.60 50.83
C ASN A 714 -3.39 -21.70 49.94
N SER A 715 -3.14 -21.44 48.64
CA SER A 715 -2.50 -22.36 47.68
C SER A 715 -3.11 -23.77 47.64
N ARG A 716 -4.44 -23.92 47.85
CA ARG A 716 -5.07 -25.25 48.03
C ARG A 716 -4.99 -26.13 46.79
N LEU A 717 -4.76 -25.52 45.63
CA LEU A 717 -4.66 -26.18 44.32
C LEU A 717 -3.21 -26.51 43.90
N GLN A 718 -2.21 -26.20 44.72
CA GLN A 718 -0.79 -26.33 44.37
C GLN A 718 -0.37 -27.76 43.97
N LEU A 719 -1.02 -28.79 44.53
CA LEU A 719 -0.78 -30.20 44.20
C LEU A 719 -1.30 -30.61 42.82
N LEU A 720 -2.28 -29.88 42.27
CA LEU A 720 -2.88 -30.14 40.95
C LEU A 720 -2.19 -29.34 39.83
N VAL A 721 -1.44 -28.29 40.18
CA VAL A 721 -0.84 -27.32 39.25
C VAL A 721 0.61 -27.68 38.89
N GLN A 722 1.16 -28.81 39.31
CA GLN A 722 2.46 -29.27 38.80
C GLN A 722 2.37 -29.46 37.27
N PRO A 723 3.00 -28.60 36.45
CA PRO A 723 2.76 -28.61 35.03
C PRO A 723 3.61 -29.70 34.41
N ASN A 724 2.98 -30.70 33.80
CA ASN A 724 3.65 -31.55 32.85
C ASN A 724 3.83 -30.75 31.55
N TYR A 725 4.86 -29.91 31.49
CA TYR A 725 5.19 -29.11 30.29
C TYR A 725 5.47 -29.98 29.05
N SER A 726 5.72 -31.28 29.24
CA SER A 726 5.94 -32.25 28.16
C SER A 726 4.70 -32.57 27.33
N THR A 727 3.49 -32.19 27.76
CA THR A 727 2.23 -32.47 27.05
C THR A 727 1.61 -31.25 26.35
N LEU A 728 2.30 -30.11 26.34
CA LEU A 728 1.80 -28.86 25.74
C LEU A 728 2.56 -28.57 24.45
N GLU A 729 1.87 -28.57 23.31
CA GLU A 729 2.46 -28.28 21.99
C GLU A 729 2.41 -26.76 21.66
N ASP A 730 1.46 -26.02 22.22
CA ASP A 730 1.24 -24.59 21.91
C ASP A 730 2.17 -23.65 22.70
N CYS A 731 3.02 -22.91 21.98
CA CYS A 731 3.96 -21.95 22.56
C CYS A 731 3.27 -20.80 23.33
N ASP A 732 2.12 -20.31 22.86
CA ASP A 732 1.39 -19.20 23.52
C ASP A 732 0.82 -19.61 24.89
N VAL A 733 0.38 -20.86 25.03
CA VAL A 733 -0.12 -21.41 26.30
C VAL A 733 1.01 -21.55 27.29
N ILE A 734 2.18 -22.02 26.84
CA ILE A 734 3.39 -22.13 27.64
C ILE A 734 3.84 -20.75 28.15
N ASP A 735 3.85 -19.74 27.28
CA ASP A 735 4.20 -18.36 27.63
C ASP A 735 3.24 -17.80 28.70
N ASN A 736 1.93 -17.96 28.50
CA ASN A 736 0.91 -17.49 29.44
C ASN A 736 1.01 -18.18 30.80
N MET A 737 1.28 -19.49 30.83
CA MET A 737 1.51 -20.22 32.08
C MET A 737 2.71 -19.66 32.85
N HIS A 738 3.82 -19.39 32.18
CA HIS A 738 5.00 -18.79 32.81
C HIS A 738 4.78 -17.34 33.28
N ILE A 739 3.92 -16.58 32.61
CA ILE A 739 3.51 -15.25 33.05
C ILE A 739 2.67 -15.35 34.33
N ILE A 740 1.71 -16.27 34.39
CA ILE A 740 0.86 -16.48 35.57
C ILE A 740 1.70 -16.97 36.76
N THR A 741 2.65 -17.89 36.55
CA THR A 741 3.55 -18.33 37.63
C THR A 741 4.46 -17.21 38.11
N ALA A 742 4.96 -16.35 37.20
CA ALA A 742 5.71 -15.16 37.57
C ALA A 742 4.87 -14.22 38.44
N MET A 743 3.60 -13.99 38.07
CA MET A 743 2.66 -13.19 38.88
C MET A 743 2.41 -13.79 40.26
N ASN A 744 2.20 -15.10 40.34
CA ASN A 744 2.03 -15.80 41.61
C ASN A 744 3.25 -15.61 42.54
N ILE A 745 4.47 -15.74 42.00
CA ILE A 745 5.71 -15.50 42.75
C ILE A 745 5.76 -14.05 43.27
N MET A 746 5.35 -13.06 42.46
CA MET A 746 5.32 -11.65 42.88
C MET A 746 4.31 -11.38 44.00
N ILE A 747 3.17 -12.07 43.99
CA ILE A 747 2.11 -11.94 45.00
C ILE A 747 2.54 -12.60 46.31
N LEU A 748 3.06 -13.84 46.26
CA LEU A 748 3.48 -14.60 47.45
C LEU A 748 4.72 -14.02 48.14
N ALA A 749 5.66 -13.43 47.39
CA ALA A 749 6.85 -12.80 47.94
C ALA A 749 6.64 -11.32 48.35
N GLY A 750 5.49 -10.74 48.00
CA GLY A 750 5.14 -9.35 48.29
C GLY A 750 4.66 -9.13 49.73
N SER A 751 4.70 -7.87 50.16
CA SER A 751 3.99 -7.43 51.38
C SER A 751 2.55 -7.04 51.02
N GLU A 752 1.61 -6.97 51.99
CA GLU A 752 0.18 -6.68 51.74
C GLU A 752 -0.10 -5.42 50.88
N LYS A 753 0.88 -4.51 50.73
CA LYS A 753 0.76 -3.27 49.96
C LYS A 753 1.63 -3.21 48.69
N PHE A 754 2.58 -4.12 48.49
CA PHE A 754 3.56 -4.05 47.38
C PHE A 754 3.90 -5.41 46.79
N LEU A 755 3.81 -5.52 45.47
CA LEU A 755 4.25 -6.68 44.68
C LEU A 755 5.79 -6.73 44.60
N ASP A 756 6.39 -7.92 44.79
CA ASP A 756 7.83 -8.10 44.62
C ASP A 756 8.19 -8.31 43.14
N ILE A 757 8.38 -7.21 42.41
CA ILE A 757 8.71 -7.19 40.98
C ILE A 757 10.06 -7.90 40.70
N HIS A 758 10.98 -7.92 41.66
CA HIS A 758 12.32 -8.47 41.48
C HIS A 758 12.35 -9.99 41.37
N SER A 759 11.58 -10.70 42.20
CA SER A 759 11.47 -12.16 42.12
C SER A 759 10.80 -12.62 40.83
N GLY A 760 9.73 -11.93 40.40
CA GLY A 760 9.07 -12.17 39.11
C GLY A 760 10.00 -11.98 37.91
N ALA A 761 10.74 -10.86 37.87
CA ALA A 761 11.71 -10.61 36.80
C ALA A 761 12.86 -11.64 36.79
N LYS A 762 13.33 -12.10 37.96
CA LYS A 762 14.36 -13.15 38.07
C LYS A 762 13.86 -14.49 37.52
N TYR A 763 12.61 -14.85 37.80
CA TYR A 763 11.98 -16.05 37.24
C TYR A 763 11.89 -15.97 35.72
N LEU A 764 11.34 -14.87 35.17
CA LEU A 764 11.21 -14.71 33.71
C LEU A 764 12.57 -14.71 33.00
N ARG A 765 13.62 -14.13 33.59
CA ARG A 765 14.99 -14.23 33.04
C ARG A 765 15.45 -15.68 32.92
N ARG A 766 15.19 -16.52 33.93
CA ARG A 766 15.52 -17.94 33.90
C ARG A 766 14.74 -18.68 32.80
N ILE A 767 13.44 -18.39 32.65
CA ILE A 767 12.61 -19.01 31.62
C ILE A 767 13.00 -18.56 30.21
N LEU A 768 13.38 -17.30 30.01
CA LEU A 768 13.86 -16.81 28.73
C LEU A 768 15.18 -17.46 28.27
N HIS A 769 15.99 -17.99 29.20
CA HIS A 769 17.14 -18.83 28.81
C HIS A 769 16.70 -20.19 28.24
N ILE A 770 15.52 -20.70 28.63
CA ILE A 770 14.94 -21.95 28.13
C ILE A 770 14.17 -21.69 26.83
N TYR A 771 13.43 -20.59 26.75
CA TYR A 771 12.61 -20.18 25.60
C TYR A 771 13.07 -18.83 25.03
N PRO A 772 14.24 -18.76 24.36
CA PRO A 772 14.81 -17.49 23.93
C PRO A 772 13.97 -16.78 22.87
N ASN A 773 13.21 -17.50 22.04
CA ASN A 773 12.46 -16.93 20.91
C ASN A 773 11.07 -16.38 21.27
N SER A 774 10.60 -16.55 22.51
CA SER A 774 9.29 -16.03 22.91
C SER A 774 9.29 -14.49 22.95
N ILE A 775 8.45 -13.88 22.12
CA ILE A 775 8.22 -12.43 22.11
C ILE A 775 7.39 -12.00 23.31
N VAL A 776 6.41 -12.81 23.73
CA VAL A 776 5.47 -12.48 24.82
C VAL A 776 6.20 -12.42 26.17
N LEU A 777 7.05 -13.40 26.47
CA LEU A 777 7.88 -13.39 27.69
C LEU A 777 8.86 -12.22 27.72
N ARG A 778 9.45 -11.88 26.57
CA ARG A 778 10.33 -10.72 26.41
C ARG A 778 9.59 -9.39 26.66
N LYS A 779 8.38 -9.23 26.09
CA LYS A 779 7.51 -8.07 26.33
C LYS A 779 7.16 -7.96 27.82
N HIS A 780 6.77 -9.07 28.45
CA HIS A 780 6.38 -9.06 29.86
C HIS A 780 7.56 -8.76 30.79
N LEU A 781 8.74 -9.36 30.55
CA LEU A 781 9.96 -9.00 31.25
C LEU A 781 10.31 -7.52 31.05
N GLY A 782 10.22 -7.00 29.82
CA GLY A 782 10.45 -5.59 29.54
C GLY A 782 9.52 -4.66 30.34
N SER A 783 8.23 -5.00 30.43
CA SER A 783 7.27 -4.27 31.27
C SER A 783 7.63 -4.32 32.75
N LEU A 784 8.00 -5.49 33.30
CA LEU A 784 8.37 -5.61 34.72
C LEU A 784 9.67 -4.85 35.04
N LEU A 785 10.63 -4.87 34.12
CA LEU A 785 11.87 -4.10 34.26
C LEU A 785 11.58 -2.60 34.32
N LEU A 786 10.68 -2.07 33.48
CA LEU A 786 10.26 -0.67 33.55
C LEU A 786 9.58 -0.31 34.87
N SER A 787 8.81 -1.23 35.47
CA SER A 787 8.17 -0.99 36.77
C SER A 787 9.12 -1.12 37.98
N SER A 788 10.33 -1.63 37.80
CA SER A 788 11.26 -1.91 38.92
C SER A 788 11.96 -0.67 39.50
N GLY A 789 11.81 0.51 38.89
CA GLY A 789 12.39 1.77 39.38
C GLY A 789 13.91 1.92 39.21
N HIS A 790 14.62 0.91 38.69
CA HIS A 790 16.07 0.96 38.46
C HIS A 790 16.40 1.74 37.18
N TRP A 791 17.32 2.71 37.26
CA TRP A 791 17.71 3.55 36.13
C TRP A 791 18.31 2.78 34.94
N LEU A 792 18.97 1.63 35.19
CA LEU A 792 19.50 0.72 34.16
C LEU A 792 18.42 -0.17 33.51
N ALA A 793 17.26 -0.31 34.14
CA ALA A 793 16.23 -1.27 33.72
C ALA A 793 15.50 -0.83 32.44
N SER A 794 15.43 0.47 32.15
CA SER A 794 14.86 1.02 30.91
C SER A 794 15.64 0.60 29.67
N HIS A 795 16.97 0.67 29.72
CA HIS A 795 17.84 0.22 28.64
C HIS A 795 17.76 -1.31 28.46
N LEU A 796 17.74 -2.08 29.55
CA LEU A 796 17.55 -3.54 29.47
C LEU A 796 16.18 -3.90 28.89
N ALA A 797 15.12 -3.18 29.27
CA ALA A 797 13.77 -3.41 28.76
C ALA A 797 13.68 -3.23 27.24
N THR A 798 14.27 -2.16 26.69
CA THR A 798 14.28 -1.93 25.22
C THR A 798 15.03 -3.01 24.46
N ARG A 799 16.14 -3.53 25.02
CA ARG A 799 16.89 -4.64 24.40
C ARG A 799 16.15 -5.97 24.45
N CYS A 800 15.32 -6.19 25.48
CA CYS A 800 14.51 -7.39 25.59
C CYS A 800 13.40 -7.42 24.53
N SER A 801 12.76 -6.28 24.26
CA SER A 801 11.64 -6.19 23.30
C SER A 801 12.10 -6.05 21.85
N VAL A 802 11.58 -6.90 20.95
CA VAL A 802 11.78 -6.77 19.49
C VAL A 802 10.61 -6.00 18.88
N LEU A 803 10.90 -5.07 17.97
CA LEU A 803 9.90 -4.30 17.22
C LEU A 803 9.51 -5.08 15.95
N PRO A 804 8.22 -5.39 15.73
CA PRO A 804 7.77 -5.99 14.48
C PRO A 804 7.88 -4.98 13.33
N THR A 805 8.25 -5.46 12.14
CA THR A 805 8.32 -4.65 10.91
C THR A 805 6.95 -4.48 10.22
N GLY A 806 5.91 -5.16 10.71
CA GLY A 806 4.53 -5.15 10.18
C GLY A 806 3.50 -4.66 11.21
N TYR A 807 2.25 -5.11 11.09
CA TYR A 807 1.15 -4.75 12.01
C TYR A 807 1.49 -5.11 13.46
N PRO A 808 1.17 -4.25 14.46
CA PRO A 808 1.43 -4.55 15.86
C PRO A 808 0.58 -5.75 16.34
N GLU A 809 1.23 -6.88 16.61
CA GLU A 809 0.58 -7.99 17.30
C GLU A 809 0.16 -7.57 18.72
N ARG A 810 -1.15 -7.61 18.97
CA ARG A 810 -1.78 -7.32 20.28
C ARG A 810 -1.59 -8.44 21.32
N SER A 811 -0.76 -9.44 21.04
CA SER A 811 -0.46 -10.52 21.99
C SER A 811 0.39 -10.00 23.16
N GLY A 812 -0.21 -9.98 24.36
CA GLY A 812 0.42 -9.58 25.62
C GLY A 812 -0.20 -8.34 26.28
N LEU A 813 0.11 -8.12 27.57
CA LEU A 813 -0.45 -7.04 28.39
C LEU A 813 -0.02 -5.62 27.96
N LYS A 814 1.15 -5.49 27.32
CA LYS A 814 1.69 -4.23 26.79
C LYS A 814 2.37 -4.46 25.45
N SER A 815 2.22 -3.51 24.53
CA SER A 815 2.81 -3.62 23.20
C SER A 815 4.33 -3.36 23.23
N SER A 816 5.07 -3.88 22.24
CA SER A 816 6.50 -3.55 22.11
C SER A 816 6.70 -2.04 21.93
N PHE A 817 5.80 -1.36 21.21
CA PHE A 817 5.83 0.09 21.03
C PHE A 817 5.60 0.85 22.35
N GLU A 818 4.71 0.36 23.22
CA GLU A 818 4.51 0.93 24.55
C GLU A 818 5.75 0.80 25.43
N ILE A 819 6.41 -0.36 25.40
CA ILE A 819 7.65 -0.59 26.17
C ILE A 819 8.75 0.36 25.69
N HIS A 820 8.93 0.52 24.38
CA HIS A 820 9.92 1.44 23.83
C HIS A 820 9.58 2.90 24.10
N GLY A 821 8.31 3.29 23.93
CA GLY A 821 7.84 4.65 24.22
C GLY A 821 7.96 5.01 25.69
N ALA A 822 7.59 4.10 26.59
CA ALA A 822 7.73 4.27 28.04
C ALA A 822 9.19 4.25 28.49
N ALA A 823 10.04 3.42 27.87
CA ALA A 823 11.47 3.44 28.13
C ALA A 823 12.13 4.74 27.68
N GLY A 824 11.69 5.32 26.55
CA GLY A 824 12.08 6.68 26.13
C GLY A 824 11.78 7.70 27.21
N VAL A 825 10.58 7.63 27.80
CA VAL A 825 10.16 8.49 28.91
C VAL A 825 10.98 8.24 30.18
N ALA A 826 11.28 6.99 30.52
CA ALA A 826 11.99 6.63 31.76
C ALA A 826 13.51 6.87 31.71
N CYS A 827 14.13 6.93 30.52
CA CYS A 827 15.60 6.94 30.34
C CYS A 827 16.35 8.23 30.75
N TYR A 828 15.74 9.20 31.45
CA TYR A 828 16.43 10.48 31.72
C TYR A 828 16.39 10.95 33.17
N ALA A 829 17.26 10.34 33.98
CA ALA A 829 18.23 11.06 34.80
C ALA A 829 19.62 10.86 34.17
N SER A 830 20.22 11.94 33.66
CA SER A 830 21.63 12.06 33.22
C SER A 830 22.20 11.03 32.23
N CYS A 831 22.31 11.39 30.94
CA CYS A 831 23.56 11.40 30.15
C CYS A 831 23.29 11.50 28.63
N VAL A 832 23.79 12.56 27.99
CA VAL A 832 23.82 12.72 26.53
C VAL A 832 25.29 12.72 26.05
N PRO A 833 25.67 11.91 25.05
CA PRO A 833 27.02 11.92 24.48
C PRO A 833 27.08 12.51 23.06
N SER A 834 26.37 13.60 22.75
CA SER A 834 26.56 14.32 21.47
C SER A 834 26.58 15.85 21.64
N PRO A 835 27.45 16.55 20.90
CA PRO A 835 28.17 17.70 21.43
C PRO A 835 27.65 18.97 20.77
N LYS A 836 26.76 19.71 21.45
CA LYS A 836 26.66 21.15 21.18
C LYS A 836 26.67 21.99 22.44
N PHE A 837 26.11 21.56 23.58
CA PHE A 837 26.00 22.46 24.75
C PHE A 837 25.98 21.84 26.16
N SER A 838 26.49 20.63 26.43
CA SER A 838 26.74 20.20 27.82
C SER A 838 27.74 19.04 27.96
N PHE A 839 28.53 19.07 29.04
CA PHE A 839 29.60 18.13 29.38
C PHE A 839 29.05 16.74 29.79
N PRO A 840 29.62 15.61 29.31
CA PRO A 840 29.11 14.26 29.62
C PRO A 840 29.94 13.50 30.67
N SER A 841 29.27 12.80 31.60
CA SER A 841 29.87 12.04 32.70
C SER A 841 29.49 10.55 32.79
N CYS A 842 29.07 9.85 31.72
CA CYS A 842 28.92 8.37 31.76
C CYS A 842 29.27 7.62 30.46
N LYS A 843 29.75 6.38 30.62
CA LYS A 843 30.20 5.42 29.58
C LYS A 843 29.09 4.61 28.87
N CYS A 844 27.81 4.81 29.20
CA CYS A 844 26.71 4.02 28.63
C CYS A 844 25.98 4.82 27.54
N GLN A 845 26.04 4.37 26.29
CA GLN A 845 25.30 4.99 25.18
C GLN A 845 23.81 4.58 25.20
N PRO A 846 22.85 5.54 25.28
CA PRO A 846 21.45 5.27 25.00
C PRO A 846 21.19 5.18 23.48
N VAL A 847 20.11 4.49 23.12
CA VAL A 847 19.59 4.36 21.74
C VAL A 847 19.36 5.75 21.11
N ARG A 848 19.67 5.89 19.81
CA ARG A 848 19.50 7.14 19.03
C ARG A 848 18.06 7.66 19.14
N ARG A 849 17.86 8.79 19.85
CA ARG A 849 16.58 9.48 20.13
C ARG A 849 15.61 9.56 18.94
N ALA A 850 16.11 9.80 17.73
CA ALA A 850 15.28 9.93 16.52
C ALA A 850 14.43 8.68 16.24
N LEU A 851 14.95 7.48 16.52
CA LEU A 851 14.23 6.24 16.23
C LEU A 851 13.00 6.06 17.12
N GLY A 852 13.01 6.53 18.38
CA GLY A 852 11.88 6.36 19.30
C GLY A 852 10.64 7.18 18.90
N THR A 853 10.83 8.45 18.60
CA THR A 853 9.74 9.35 18.18
C THR A 853 9.21 8.98 16.79
N ASP A 854 10.09 8.64 15.85
CA ASP A 854 9.67 8.23 14.50
C ASP A 854 8.83 6.94 14.55
N MET A 855 9.17 6.02 15.45
CA MET A 855 8.39 4.79 15.65
C MET A 855 7.04 5.03 16.28
N LEU A 856 6.94 5.93 17.28
CA LEU A 856 5.64 6.31 17.87
C LEU A 856 4.77 7.07 16.86
N GLN A 857 5.37 7.92 16.01
CA GLN A 857 4.65 8.58 14.92
C GLN A 857 4.12 7.55 13.93
N ARG A 858 4.93 6.57 13.50
CA ARG A 858 4.46 5.48 12.63
C ARG A 858 3.33 4.69 13.28
N TRP A 859 3.45 4.36 14.56
CA TRP A 859 2.40 3.63 15.28
C TRP A 859 1.09 4.42 15.32
N LEU A 860 1.16 5.73 15.57
CA LEU A 860 -0.01 6.60 15.54
C LEU A 860 -0.62 6.75 14.12
N HIS A 861 0.20 6.76 13.07
CA HIS A 861 -0.32 6.78 11.69
C HIS A 861 -1.01 5.46 11.32
N GLN A 862 -0.56 4.34 11.88
CA GLN A 862 -1.18 3.02 11.68
C GLN A 862 -2.47 2.86 12.50
N GLU A 863 -2.47 3.32 13.75
CA GLU A 863 -3.62 3.25 14.67
C GLU A 863 -3.92 4.65 15.25
N PRO A 864 -4.59 5.56 14.51
CA PRO A 864 -4.86 6.92 14.98
C PRO A 864 -5.79 6.97 16.20
N TRP A 865 -6.64 5.95 16.38
CA TRP A 865 -7.53 5.79 17.54
C TRP A 865 -6.81 5.27 18.80
N ASN A 866 -5.52 4.94 18.73
CA ASN A 866 -4.80 4.37 19.86
C ASN A 866 -4.34 5.45 20.86
N HIS A 867 -5.09 5.60 21.95
CA HIS A 867 -4.81 6.58 23.00
C HIS A 867 -3.44 6.40 23.66
N ALA A 868 -2.93 5.17 23.78
CA ALA A 868 -1.62 4.90 24.38
C ALA A 868 -0.49 5.42 23.48
N ALA A 869 -0.63 5.27 22.16
CA ALA A 869 0.32 5.79 21.17
C ALA A 869 0.36 7.33 21.20
N HIS A 870 -0.81 7.97 21.19
CA HIS A 870 -0.95 9.41 21.29
C HIS A 870 -0.32 9.95 22.59
N TYR A 871 -0.67 9.34 23.73
CA TYR A 871 -0.18 9.74 25.05
C TYR A 871 1.35 9.62 25.17
N LEU A 872 1.93 8.50 24.74
CA LEU A 872 3.38 8.31 24.78
C LEU A 872 4.12 9.22 23.82
N LEU A 873 3.54 9.54 22.66
CA LEU A 873 4.11 10.50 21.71
C LEU A 873 4.15 11.91 22.29
N ILE A 874 3.09 12.34 22.98
CA ILE A 874 3.05 13.62 23.70
C ILE A 874 4.16 13.68 24.75
N LEU A 875 4.28 12.65 25.59
CA LEU A 875 5.31 12.62 26.65
C LEU A 875 6.73 12.64 26.08
N ASN A 876 7.02 11.88 25.03
CA ASN A 876 8.33 11.89 24.38
C ASN A 876 8.65 13.25 23.74
N ASN A 877 7.68 13.89 23.07
CA ASN A 877 7.87 15.24 22.51
C ASN A 877 8.02 16.30 23.61
N LEU A 878 7.32 16.17 24.74
CA LEU A 878 7.45 17.07 25.89
C LEU A 878 8.85 16.98 26.50
N GLN A 879 9.39 15.76 26.59
CA GLN A 879 10.77 15.58 27.02
C GLN A 879 11.76 16.19 26.06
N ARG A 880 11.57 15.99 24.75
CA ARG A 880 12.38 16.67 23.73
C ARG A 880 12.28 18.19 23.85
N ALA A 881 11.11 18.73 24.17
CA ALA A 881 10.94 20.16 24.43
C ALA A 881 11.79 20.62 25.61
N ARG A 882 11.76 19.89 26.73
CA ARG A 882 12.58 20.22 27.90
C ARG A 882 14.08 20.20 27.58
N GLU A 883 14.55 19.24 26.80
CA GLU A 883 15.95 19.14 26.37
C GLU A 883 16.39 20.31 25.50
N GLU A 884 15.55 20.71 24.54
CA GLU A 884 15.82 21.81 23.61
C GLU A 884 15.45 23.19 24.19
N ARG A 885 15.12 23.27 25.50
CA ARG A 885 14.64 24.47 26.20
C ARG A 885 13.42 25.13 25.55
N PHE A 886 12.42 24.31 25.24
CA PHE A 886 11.10 24.66 24.73
C PHE A 886 11.12 25.54 23.47
N PRO A 887 11.64 25.01 22.33
CA PRO A 887 11.66 25.77 21.09
C PRO A 887 10.23 25.98 20.55
N PRO A 888 9.95 27.12 19.90
CA PRO A 888 8.58 27.54 19.60
C PRO A 888 7.83 26.57 18.68
N HIS A 889 8.52 25.96 17.70
CA HIS A 889 7.92 25.02 16.77
C HIS A 889 7.43 23.73 17.47
N LEU A 890 8.20 23.21 18.42
CA LEU A 890 7.87 21.99 19.15
C LEU A 890 6.79 22.24 20.21
N CYS A 891 6.78 23.43 20.81
CA CYS A 891 5.70 23.83 21.71
C CYS A 891 4.36 23.95 20.96
N HIS A 892 4.37 24.46 19.73
CA HIS A 892 3.17 24.52 18.90
C HIS A 892 2.64 23.14 18.52
N THR A 893 3.53 22.19 18.17
CA THR A 893 3.12 20.81 17.89
C THR A 893 2.58 20.12 19.15
N LEU A 894 3.20 20.33 20.32
CA LEU A 894 2.71 19.83 21.59
C LEU A 894 1.33 20.38 21.96
N LYS A 895 1.10 21.69 21.84
CA LYS A 895 -0.22 22.28 22.10
C LYS A 895 -1.30 21.64 21.22
N ARG A 896 -1.02 21.41 19.93
CA ARG A 896 -1.95 20.73 19.01
C ARG A 896 -2.22 19.29 19.41
N LEU A 897 -1.18 18.50 19.66
CA LEU A 897 -1.33 17.08 20.05
C LEU A 897 -2.11 16.93 21.37
N ILE A 898 -1.81 17.78 22.37
CA ILE A 898 -2.50 17.72 23.65
C ILE A 898 -3.95 18.18 23.52
N ALA A 899 -4.24 19.21 22.72
CA ALA A 899 -5.62 19.64 22.47
C ALA A 899 -6.48 18.51 21.88
N VAL A 900 -5.94 17.76 20.90
CA VAL A 900 -6.62 16.59 20.32
C VAL A 900 -6.88 15.52 21.40
N GLY A 901 -5.88 15.19 22.22
CA GLY A 901 -6.03 14.21 23.30
C GLY A 901 -7.06 14.62 24.37
N LEU A 902 -7.16 15.92 24.69
CA LEU A 902 -8.14 16.42 25.68
C LEU A 902 -9.59 16.40 25.17
N CYS A 903 -9.80 16.41 23.85
CA CYS A 903 -11.12 16.33 23.22
C CYS A 903 -11.71 14.92 23.20
N GLU A 904 -10.91 13.87 23.43
CA GLU A 904 -11.39 12.48 23.38
C GLU A 904 -12.20 12.06 24.62
N GLU A 905 -13.35 11.43 24.41
CA GLU A 905 -14.28 10.98 25.47
C GLU A 905 -13.70 9.87 26.36
N SER A 906 -12.75 9.09 25.84
CA SER A 906 -12.14 7.95 26.55
C SER A 906 -11.40 8.35 27.83
N TYR A 907 -10.94 9.60 27.92
CA TYR A 907 -10.29 10.13 29.11
C TYR A 907 -11.25 10.39 30.30
N MET A 908 -12.58 10.31 30.09
CA MET A 908 -13.60 10.64 31.10
C MET A 908 -14.06 9.44 31.96
N THR A 909 -13.94 8.21 31.46
CA THR A 909 -14.71 7.06 31.97
C THR A 909 -14.01 6.26 33.09
N ASN A 910 -12.69 6.09 33.04
CA ASN A 910 -11.92 5.26 33.98
C ASN A 910 -11.10 6.08 35.01
N LYS A 911 -10.90 5.55 36.22
CA LYS A 911 -10.06 6.22 37.24
C LYS A 911 -8.61 6.47 36.74
N MET A 912 -8.04 5.52 36.01
CA MET A 912 -6.70 5.65 35.40
C MET A 912 -6.67 6.69 34.28
N SER A 913 -7.74 6.80 33.49
CA SER A 913 -7.83 7.76 32.39
C SER A 913 -8.03 9.20 32.89
N LYS A 914 -8.69 9.38 34.04
CA LYS A 914 -8.76 10.68 34.75
C LYS A 914 -7.38 11.18 35.19
N HIS A 915 -6.50 10.28 35.67
CA HIS A 915 -5.14 10.64 36.03
C HIS A 915 -4.27 10.99 34.80
N GLN A 916 -4.45 10.28 33.68
CA GLN A 916 -3.78 10.65 32.42
C GLN A 916 -4.24 12.02 31.89
N ARG A 917 -5.53 12.32 31.98
CA ARG A 917 -6.09 13.64 31.63
C ARG A 917 -5.49 14.75 32.50
N PHE A 918 -5.39 14.50 33.80
CA PHE A 918 -4.72 15.39 34.74
C PHE A 918 -3.27 15.68 34.32
N LEU A 919 -2.49 14.65 33.98
CA LEU A 919 -1.10 14.81 33.52
C LEU A 919 -1.00 15.58 32.20
N LEU A 920 -1.94 15.39 31.26
CA LEU A 920 -2.01 16.16 30.02
C LEU A 920 -2.30 17.65 30.27
N LEU A 921 -3.20 17.97 31.21
CA LEU A 921 -3.49 19.36 31.62
C LEU A 921 -2.27 20.03 32.27
N LEU A 922 -1.51 19.28 33.07
CA LEU A 922 -0.25 19.76 33.65
C LEU A 922 0.84 19.95 32.58
N CYS A 923 0.87 19.08 31.56
CA CYS A 923 1.79 19.22 30.43
C CYS A 923 1.49 20.47 29.59
N ILE A 924 0.22 20.71 29.23
CA ILE A 924 -0.15 21.88 28.42
C ILE A 924 0.01 23.19 29.20
N SER A 925 -0.17 23.19 30.52
CA SER A 925 0.10 24.38 31.34
C SER A 925 1.59 24.74 31.35
N GLU A 926 2.49 23.75 31.49
CA GLU A 926 3.94 23.99 31.40
C GLU A 926 4.34 24.50 30.00
N VAL A 927 3.85 23.87 28.93
CA VAL A 927 4.14 24.32 27.56
C VAL A 927 3.61 25.75 27.34
N SER A 928 2.44 26.08 27.88
CA SER A 928 1.84 27.41 27.75
C SER A 928 2.63 28.49 28.50
N LEU A 929 3.09 28.18 29.72
CA LEU A 929 3.98 29.05 30.49
C LEU A 929 5.25 29.40 29.72
N GLN A 930 5.89 28.39 29.10
CA GLN A 930 7.14 28.56 28.34
C GLN A 930 6.93 29.30 27.01
N CYS A 931 5.72 29.25 26.43
CA CYS A 931 5.37 29.99 25.21
C CYS A 931 4.97 31.46 25.46
N GLY A 932 4.85 31.89 26.71
CA GLY A 932 4.33 33.22 27.06
C GLY A 932 2.79 33.32 27.06
N ASP A 933 2.07 32.20 27.02
CA ASP A 933 0.60 32.14 27.11
C ASP A 933 0.16 31.91 28.57
N TYR A 934 0.28 32.96 29.36
CA TYR A 934 0.07 32.91 30.81
C TYR A 934 -1.41 32.71 31.18
N THR A 935 -2.32 33.29 30.40
CA THR A 935 -3.77 33.12 30.58
C THR A 935 -4.21 31.68 30.35
N GLY A 936 -3.71 31.05 29.28
CA GLY A 936 -3.95 29.63 29.01
C GLY A 936 -3.33 28.72 30.08
N CYS A 937 -2.12 29.04 30.54
CA CYS A 937 -1.50 28.31 31.65
C CYS A 937 -2.40 28.29 32.90
N ILE A 938 -2.91 29.45 33.31
CA ILE A 938 -3.76 29.59 34.51
C ILE A 938 -5.08 28.82 34.34
N SER A 939 -5.74 28.93 33.18
CA SER A 939 -6.99 28.18 32.93
C SER A 939 -6.77 26.68 33.00
N TYR A 940 -5.76 26.15 32.31
CA TYR A 940 -5.48 24.71 32.31
C TYR A 940 -5.08 24.18 33.70
N THR A 941 -4.35 24.96 34.51
CA THR A 941 -4.05 24.58 35.89
C THR A 941 -5.28 24.56 36.79
N LYS A 942 -6.23 25.48 36.61
CA LYS A 942 -7.50 25.49 37.36
C LYS A 942 -8.38 24.31 36.95
N ASP A 943 -8.41 23.98 35.66
CA ASP A 943 -9.11 22.79 35.17
C ASP A 943 -8.50 21.49 35.74
N ALA A 944 -7.18 21.44 35.92
CA ALA A 944 -6.50 20.30 36.55
C ALA A 944 -6.83 20.18 38.05
N LEU A 945 -6.88 21.31 38.79
CA LEU A 945 -7.30 21.36 40.21
C LEU A 945 -8.74 20.89 40.41
N ALA A 946 -9.61 21.03 39.42
CA ALA A 946 -10.98 20.53 39.48
C ALA A 946 -11.05 18.99 39.41
N ILE A 947 -10.03 18.30 38.89
CA ILE A 947 -9.97 16.84 38.79
C ILE A 947 -9.39 16.21 40.06
N VAL A 948 -8.33 16.81 40.62
CA VAL A 948 -7.64 16.34 41.83
C VAL A 948 -7.42 17.54 42.74
N HIS A 949 -7.92 17.45 43.98
CA HIS A 949 -7.99 18.61 44.88
C HIS A 949 -6.66 19.00 45.55
N ASP A 950 -5.70 18.09 45.73
CA ASP A 950 -4.48 18.35 46.52
C ASP A 950 -3.20 17.84 45.83
N GLU A 951 -2.71 18.55 44.81
CA GLU A 951 -1.35 18.33 44.27
C GLU A 951 -0.53 19.62 44.31
N PHE A 952 0.43 19.69 45.23
CA PHE A 952 1.36 20.82 45.41
C PHE A 952 1.94 21.41 44.12
N PHE A 953 2.22 20.57 43.12
CA PHE A 953 2.82 21.00 41.84
C PHE A 953 1.90 21.89 41.01
N LEU A 954 0.57 21.78 41.17
CA LEU A 954 -0.37 22.69 40.50
C LEU A 954 -0.36 24.08 41.13
N HIS A 955 -0.36 24.15 42.47
CA HIS A 955 -0.20 25.42 43.18
C HIS A 955 1.15 26.06 42.89
N LEU A 956 2.23 25.26 42.81
CA LEU A 956 3.55 25.74 42.40
C LEU A 956 3.53 26.27 40.95
N GLN A 957 2.82 25.62 40.04
CA GLN A 957 2.68 26.07 38.66
C GLN A 957 1.91 27.40 38.56
N LEU A 958 0.86 27.56 39.37
CA LEU A 958 0.15 28.83 39.50
C LEU A 958 1.05 29.93 40.09
N CYS A 959 1.84 29.62 41.12
CA CYS A 959 2.84 30.55 41.66
C CYS A 959 3.78 31.04 40.56
N ARG A 960 4.29 30.14 39.71
CA ARG A 960 5.16 30.48 38.57
C ARG A 960 4.44 31.32 37.52
N ALA A 961 3.17 31.06 37.23
CA ALA A 961 2.40 31.83 36.26
C ALA A 961 2.11 33.25 36.75
N TYR A 962 1.65 33.41 38.00
CA TYR A 962 1.39 34.72 38.60
C TYR A 962 2.67 35.53 38.84
N ALA A 963 3.80 34.85 39.13
CA ALA A 963 5.11 35.47 39.25
C ALA A 963 5.52 36.18 37.96
N VAL A 964 5.24 35.59 36.80
CA VAL A 964 5.59 36.18 35.51
C VAL A 964 4.62 37.29 35.09
N GLN A 965 3.38 37.26 35.59
CA GLN A 965 2.38 38.32 35.39
C GLN A 965 2.51 39.49 36.39
N ASP A 966 3.49 39.45 37.31
CA ASP A 966 3.66 40.39 38.43
C ASP A 966 2.43 40.51 39.35
N ASP A 967 1.57 39.48 39.43
CA ASP A 967 0.43 39.44 40.35
C ASP A 967 0.83 38.87 41.72
N LEU A 968 1.39 39.74 42.56
CA LEU A 968 1.87 39.39 43.89
C LEU A 968 0.75 38.87 44.82
N SER A 969 -0.49 39.32 44.63
CA SER A 969 -1.61 39.00 45.52
C SER A 969 -2.03 37.53 45.40
N ASN A 970 -2.19 37.05 44.17
CA ASN A 970 -2.54 35.65 43.91
C ASN A 970 -1.33 34.73 44.11
N LEU A 971 -0.11 35.21 43.84
CA LEU A 971 1.11 34.47 44.14
C LEU A 971 1.27 34.18 45.63
N GLU A 972 1.06 35.17 46.52
CA GLU A 972 1.11 34.96 47.97
C GLU A 972 0.06 33.95 48.46
N LYS A 973 -1.12 33.95 47.84
CA LYS A 973 -2.20 33.02 48.16
C LYS A 973 -1.82 31.59 47.79
N GLU A 974 -1.36 31.36 46.56
CA GLU A 974 -0.99 30.03 46.10
C GLU A 974 0.28 29.51 46.79
N TYR A 975 1.20 30.40 47.16
CA TYR A 975 2.36 30.07 47.97
C TYR A 975 1.98 29.49 49.34
N LYS A 976 0.97 30.08 50.01
CA LYS A 976 0.42 29.54 51.27
C LYS A 976 -0.19 28.15 51.06
N ASN A 977 -0.96 27.97 49.98
CA ASN A 977 -1.54 26.67 49.64
C ASN A 977 -0.44 25.59 49.46
N CYS A 978 0.70 25.92 48.82
CA CYS A 978 1.83 24.99 48.72
C CYS A 978 2.40 24.57 50.08
N LEU A 979 2.51 25.50 51.04
CA LEU A 979 2.99 25.20 52.39
C LEU A 979 2.03 24.29 53.17
N ASP A 980 0.73 24.43 52.94
CA ASP A 980 -0.31 23.64 53.59
C ASP A 980 -0.37 22.20 53.06
N VAL A 981 -0.32 22.04 51.73
CA VAL A 981 -0.39 20.72 51.06
C VAL A 981 0.88 19.88 51.33
N LYS A 982 2.06 20.53 51.38
CA LYS A 982 3.40 19.92 51.54
C LYS A 982 3.78 18.92 50.44
N THR A 983 5.08 18.66 50.28
CA THR A 983 5.58 17.63 49.35
C THR A 983 6.64 16.72 49.94
N VAL A 984 6.71 15.51 49.37
CA VAL A 984 7.81 14.55 49.56
C VAL A 984 8.89 14.72 48.46
N ASN A 985 8.68 15.58 47.48
CA ASN A 985 9.61 15.81 46.38
C ASN A 985 10.57 16.98 46.65
N HIS A 986 11.88 16.70 46.67
CA HIS A 986 12.94 17.70 46.91
C HIS A 986 12.91 18.88 45.92
N ILE A 987 12.60 18.63 44.64
CA ILE A 987 12.50 19.68 43.59
C ILE A 987 11.43 20.72 43.92
N GLY A 988 10.30 20.28 44.50
CA GLY A 988 9.20 21.18 44.86
C GLY A 988 9.66 22.23 45.87
N TRP A 989 10.29 21.80 46.95
CA TRP A 989 10.83 22.68 47.98
C TRP A 989 11.94 23.61 47.46
N LEU A 990 12.85 23.11 46.61
CA LEU A 990 13.89 23.92 45.98
C LEU A 990 13.31 25.07 45.14
N SER A 991 12.31 24.75 44.32
CA SER A 991 11.66 25.76 43.47
C SER A 991 10.88 26.79 44.28
N LEU A 992 10.27 26.35 45.38
CA LEU A 992 9.52 27.22 46.28
C LEU A 992 10.45 28.15 47.07
N LYS A 993 11.62 27.67 47.51
CA LYS A 993 12.69 28.48 48.13
C LYS A 993 13.21 29.56 47.18
N PHE A 994 13.39 29.22 45.90
CA PHE A 994 13.82 30.19 44.90
C PHE A 994 12.77 31.29 44.64
N LEU A 995 11.48 30.92 44.62
CA LEU A 995 10.38 31.88 44.49
C LEU A 995 10.21 32.78 45.73
N GLU A 996 10.28 32.19 46.92
CA GLU A 996 10.25 32.89 48.21
C GLU A 996 11.29 34.02 48.24
N PHE A 997 12.52 33.69 47.82
CA PHE A 997 13.64 34.62 47.81
C PHE A 997 13.48 35.72 46.74
N ARG A 998 13.23 35.33 45.49
CA ARG A 998 13.17 36.28 44.36
C ARG A 998 12.07 37.34 44.51
N TYR A 999 10.92 36.97 45.08
CA TYR A 999 9.78 37.88 45.25
C TYR A 999 9.58 38.38 46.68
N LYS A 1000 10.53 38.09 47.60
CA LYS A 1000 10.52 38.54 49.00
C LYS A 1000 9.19 38.28 49.73
N LEU A 1001 8.65 37.07 49.57
CA LEU A 1001 7.37 36.69 50.17
C LEU A 1001 7.49 36.66 51.69
N LYS A 1002 6.76 37.53 52.38
CA LYS A 1002 6.85 37.65 53.85
C LYS A 1002 6.02 36.56 54.51
N ASN A 1003 6.65 35.44 54.89
CA ASN A 1003 6.22 34.58 55.99
C ASN A 1003 7.34 33.63 56.43
N GLY A 1004 7.76 33.74 57.70
CA GLY A 1004 8.58 32.77 58.42
C GLY A 1004 9.77 32.19 57.65
N SER A 1005 10.90 32.90 57.67
CA SER A 1005 12.17 32.62 56.97
C SER A 1005 12.77 31.21 57.16
N TYR A 1006 12.16 30.36 57.99
CA TYR A 1006 12.63 29.02 58.36
C TYR A 1006 11.65 27.88 58.03
N THR A 1007 10.45 28.18 57.50
CA THR A 1007 9.39 27.18 57.29
C THR A 1007 9.70 26.22 56.14
N VAL A 1008 10.20 26.73 55.02
CA VAL A 1008 10.64 25.93 53.86
C VAL A 1008 11.83 25.04 54.24
N ASP A 1009 12.79 25.59 54.99
CA ASP A 1009 14.01 24.89 55.40
C ASP A 1009 13.68 23.73 56.36
N ALA A 1010 12.77 23.95 57.32
CA ALA A 1010 12.30 22.92 58.24
C ALA A 1010 11.53 21.79 57.52
N ASN A 1011 10.63 22.15 56.58
CA ASN A 1011 9.88 21.15 55.81
C ASN A 1011 10.78 20.38 54.84
N TYR A 1012 11.80 21.02 54.27
CA TYR A 1012 12.79 20.34 53.44
C TYR A 1012 13.62 19.33 54.24
N GLN A 1013 14.06 19.67 55.45
CA GLN A 1013 14.76 18.72 56.33
C GLN A 1013 13.90 17.51 56.70
N ILE A 1014 12.60 17.71 56.97
CA ILE A 1014 11.64 16.61 57.20
C ILE A 1014 11.52 15.73 55.95
N CYS A 1015 11.52 16.32 54.75
CA CYS A 1015 11.51 15.62 53.47
C CYS A 1015 12.76 14.74 53.28
N CYS A 1016 13.95 15.24 53.63
CA CYS A 1016 15.19 14.48 53.55
C CYS A 1016 15.26 13.30 54.53
N MET A 1017 14.63 13.38 55.70
CA MET A 1017 14.61 12.27 56.67
C MET A 1017 13.75 11.07 56.22
N ALA A 1018 12.82 11.28 55.28
CA ALA A 1018 11.92 10.24 54.79
C ALA A 1018 12.57 9.30 53.75
N GLU A 1019 13.61 9.74 53.03
CA GLU A 1019 14.29 8.96 51.98
C GLU A 1019 15.75 8.66 52.31
N LYS A 1020 16.08 7.39 52.60
CA LYS A 1020 17.40 7.00 53.15
C LYS A 1020 18.56 6.91 52.14
N THR A 1021 18.33 6.97 50.83
CA THR A 1021 19.34 6.56 49.83
C THR A 1021 19.77 7.64 48.82
N SER A 1022 19.11 8.80 48.79
CA SER A 1022 19.40 9.91 47.84
C SER A 1022 19.62 11.28 48.51
N SER A 1023 19.49 11.38 49.83
CA SER A 1023 19.44 12.65 50.56
C SER A 1023 20.68 13.53 50.38
N GLN A 1024 21.86 12.93 50.28
CA GLN A 1024 23.14 13.65 50.19
C GLN A 1024 23.27 14.50 48.92
N MET A 1025 22.81 14.00 47.77
CA MET A 1025 22.88 14.77 46.52
C MET A 1025 21.92 15.96 46.56
N TRP A 1026 20.70 15.75 47.08
CA TRP A 1026 19.69 16.80 47.16
C TRP A 1026 20.06 17.86 48.20
N GLU A 1027 20.65 17.49 49.35
CA GLU A 1027 21.21 18.45 50.32
C GLU A 1027 22.25 19.37 49.68
N ALA A 1028 23.19 18.84 48.89
CA ALA A 1028 24.17 19.69 48.21
C ALA A 1028 23.54 20.63 47.16
N VAL A 1029 22.49 20.19 46.47
CA VAL A 1029 21.75 21.03 45.52
C VAL A 1029 20.97 22.13 46.26
N PHE A 1030 20.40 21.83 47.42
CA PHE A 1030 19.70 22.79 48.26
C PHE A 1030 20.64 23.89 48.76
N GLU A 1031 21.81 23.51 49.28
CA GLU A 1031 22.85 24.45 49.69
C GLU A 1031 23.37 25.30 48.52
N LEU A 1032 23.44 24.74 47.31
CA LEU A 1032 23.75 25.52 46.11
C LEU A 1032 22.66 26.56 45.78
N VAL A 1033 21.38 26.20 45.90
CA VAL A 1033 20.28 27.16 45.69
C VAL A 1033 20.33 28.27 46.73
N CYS A 1034 20.56 27.95 48.01
CA CYS A 1034 20.79 28.93 49.06
C CYS A 1034 21.98 29.85 48.74
N ALA A 1035 23.10 29.29 48.28
CA ALA A 1035 24.27 30.08 47.87
C ALA A 1035 23.96 31.03 46.70
N MET A 1036 23.20 30.58 45.71
CA MET A 1036 22.78 31.43 44.59
C MET A 1036 21.89 32.58 45.05
N CYS A 1037 21.00 32.35 46.01
CA CYS A 1037 20.20 33.39 46.63
C CYS A 1037 21.10 34.41 47.33
N PHE A 1038 22.03 33.98 48.19
CA PHE A 1038 22.96 34.89 48.88
C PHE A 1038 23.84 35.71 47.93
N ILE A 1039 24.28 35.11 46.80
CA ILE A 1039 25.04 35.83 45.77
C ILE A 1039 24.21 36.97 45.16
N GLN A 1040 22.91 36.79 44.95
CA GLN A 1040 22.03 37.84 44.41
C GLN A 1040 21.81 38.99 45.40
N GLU A 1041 21.93 38.75 46.70
CA GLU A 1041 21.90 39.77 47.75
C GLU A 1041 23.26 40.42 48.03
N GLU A 1042 24.29 40.06 47.26
CA GLU A 1042 25.69 40.46 47.47
C GLU A 1042 26.29 39.98 48.81
N ASP A 1043 25.66 39.01 49.50
CA ASP A 1043 26.22 38.35 50.71
C ASP A 1043 27.09 37.16 50.33
N PHE A 1044 28.30 37.47 49.87
CA PHE A 1044 29.27 36.46 49.44
C PHE A 1044 29.80 35.58 50.59
N PHE A 1045 29.69 36.03 51.85
CA PHE A 1045 30.18 35.27 53.00
C PHE A 1045 29.25 34.10 53.32
N SER A 1046 27.95 34.35 53.40
CA SER A 1046 26.94 33.29 53.57
C SER A 1046 26.91 32.34 52.36
N ALA A 1047 27.10 32.88 51.15
CA ALA A 1047 27.23 32.07 49.93
C ALA A 1047 28.43 31.11 49.98
N GLN A 1048 29.59 31.58 50.46
CA GLN A 1048 30.78 30.76 50.60
C GLN A 1048 30.57 29.61 51.60
N GLN A 1049 29.91 29.88 52.72
CA GLN A 1049 29.64 28.86 53.74
C GLN A 1049 28.68 27.77 53.21
N ALA A 1050 27.59 28.15 52.55
CA ALA A 1050 26.65 27.21 51.96
C ALA A 1050 27.33 26.32 50.89
N LEU A 1051 28.15 26.92 50.01
CA LEU A 1051 28.93 26.16 49.03
C LEU A 1051 29.96 25.22 49.68
N ALA A 1052 30.59 25.64 50.79
CA ALA A 1052 31.51 24.78 51.53
C ALA A 1052 30.80 23.60 52.21
N LEU A 1053 29.55 23.78 52.64
CA LEU A 1053 28.69 22.69 53.13
C LEU A 1053 28.32 21.73 52.01
N ALA A 1054 27.89 22.25 50.84
CA ALA A 1054 27.58 21.44 49.67
C ALA A 1054 28.76 20.54 49.24
N LEU A 1055 29.99 21.07 49.27
CA LEU A 1055 31.22 20.35 48.93
C LEU A 1055 31.63 19.27 49.95
N LYS A 1056 31.14 19.34 51.19
CA LYS A 1056 31.39 18.28 52.21
C LYS A 1056 30.48 17.07 52.02
N VAL A 1057 29.30 17.27 51.45
CA VAL A 1057 28.26 16.24 51.33
C VAL A 1057 28.44 15.38 50.08
N VAL A 1058 28.97 15.94 48.99
CA VAL A 1058 29.11 15.26 47.69
C VAL A 1058 30.59 15.15 47.29
N ASN A 1059 31.01 14.03 46.68
CA ASN A 1059 32.33 13.91 46.04
C ASN A 1059 32.51 15.06 45.03
N ALA A 1060 33.60 15.80 45.15
CA ALA A 1060 33.70 17.17 44.64
C ALA A 1060 33.36 17.31 43.14
N ASP A 1061 32.16 17.81 42.83
CA ASP A 1061 31.72 18.15 41.49
C ASP A 1061 32.47 19.40 41.00
N ALA A 1062 32.93 19.38 39.75
CA ALA A 1062 33.74 20.45 39.18
C ALA A 1062 33.02 21.80 39.12
N CYS A 1063 31.69 21.80 38.90
CA CYS A 1063 30.87 23.02 38.86
C CYS A 1063 30.75 23.67 40.24
N LEU A 1064 30.52 22.86 41.29
CA LEU A 1064 30.44 23.35 42.68
C LEU A 1064 31.78 23.92 43.15
N LEU A 1065 32.89 23.22 42.83
CA LEU A 1065 34.23 23.69 43.12
C LEU A 1065 34.58 24.99 42.39
N PHE A 1066 34.13 25.13 41.14
CA PHE A 1066 34.29 26.36 40.35
C PHE A 1066 33.56 27.54 40.98
N ILE A 1067 32.27 27.39 41.30
CA ILE A 1067 31.46 28.47 41.91
C ILE A 1067 32.05 28.86 43.27
N HIS A 1068 32.41 27.88 44.10
CA HIS A 1068 33.07 28.14 45.39
C HIS A 1068 34.39 28.90 45.21
N GLY A 1069 35.21 28.52 44.21
CA GLY A 1069 36.47 29.20 43.90
C GLY A 1069 36.28 30.64 43.43
N ALA A 1070 35.25 30.90 42.61
CA ALA A 1070 34.90 32.24 42.14
C ALA A 1070 34.39 33.14 43.27
N VAL A 1071 33.53 32.63 44.16
CA VAL A 1071 33.06 33.38 45.35
C VAL A 1071 34.22 33.70 46.29
N CYS A 1072 35.16 32.76 46.51
CA CYS A 1072 36.36 33.01 47.31
C CYS A 1072 37.26 34.09 46.69
N MET A 1073 37.39 34.13 45.35
CA MET A 1073 38.12 35.21 44.65
C MET A 1073 37.47 36.58 44.89
N GLU A 1074 36.14 36.63 44.91
CA GLU A 1074 35.41 37.88 45.07
C GLU A 1074 35.42 38.39 46.51
N LEU A 1075 35.36 37.48 47.49
CA LEU A 1075 35.63 37.79 48.90
C LEU A 1075 37.05 38.32 49.11
N ALA A 1076 38.05 37.71 48.45
CA ALA A 1076 39.42 38.19 48.52
C ALA A 1076 39.57 39.61 47.95
N ARG A 1077 38.82 39.95 46.89
CA ARG A 1077 38.77 41.30 46.32
C ARG A 1077 38.16 42.31 47.28
N GLN A 1078 37.09 41.95 47.99
CA GLN A 1078 36.38 42.85 48.90
C GLN A 1078 37.10 43.07 50.24
N GLN A 1079 37.70 42.02 50.81
CA GLN A 1079 38.25 42.04 52.18
C GLN A 1079 39.79 42.00 52.27
N MET A 1080 40.52 41.99 51.13
CA MET A 1080 42.00 41.97 51.06
C MET A 1080 42.65 40.86 51.91
N GLY A 1081 42.06 39.65 51.92
CA GLY A 1081 42.56 38.50 52.69
C GLY A 1081 43.32 37.49 51.83
N LEU A 1082 44.58 37.18 52.20
CA LEU A 1082 45.40 36.14 51.54
C LEU A 1082 44.81 34.72 51.70
N ASP A 1083 44.07 34.48 52.78
CA ASP A 1083 43.49 33.17 53.08
C ASP A 1083 42.41 32.76 52.07
N PHE A 1084 41.57 33.70 51.63
CA PHE A 1084 40.53 33.45 50.63
C PHE A 1084 41.10 33.18 49.23
N LEU A 1085 42.21 33.83 48.87
CA LEU A 1085 42.95 33.52 47.63
C LEU A 1085 43.51 32.09 47.65
N SER A 1086 44.03 31.65 48.79
CA SER A 1086 44.54 30.28 48.94
C SER A 1086 43.42 29.22 48.84
N CYS A 1087 42.24 29.51 49.40
CA CYS A 1087 41.04 28.69 49.28
C CYS A 1087 40.54 28.65 47.84
N ALA A 1088 40.51 29.79 47.14
CA ALA A 1088 40.11 29.86 45.74
C ALA A 1088 41.01 29.02 44.84
N ILE A 1089 42.34 29.11 44.99
CA ILE A 1089 43.29 28.31 44.22
C ILE A 1089 43.08 26.82 44.47
N ARG A 1090 42.90 26.40 45.74
CA ARG A 1090 42.66 24.99 46.09
C ARG A 1090 41.37 24.46 45.48
N SER A 1091 40.29 25.25 45.48
CA SER A 1091 39.02 24.84 44.89
C SER A 1091 39.09 24.78 43.36
N LEU A 1092 39.66 25.80 42.72
CA LEU A 1092 39.77 25.86 41.27
C LEU A 1092 40.76 24.81 40.72
N SER A 1093 41.85 24.48 41.43
CA SER A 1093 42.78 23.43 41.02
C SER A 1093 42.13 22.05 41.08
N LYS A 1094 41.36 21.79 42.15
CA LYS A 1094 40.53 20.57 42.25
C LYS A 1094 39.46 20.53 41.18
N ALA A 1095 38.86 21.67 40.82
CA ALA A 1095 37.90 21.73 39.73
C ALA A 1095 38.55 21.35 38.40
N GLN A 1096 39.78 21.83 38.14
CA GLN A 1096 40.56 21.50 36.95
C GLN A 1096 40.94 20.01 36.90
N GLU A 1097 41.29 19.39 38.03
CA GLU A 1097 41.62 17.95 38.14
C GLU A 1097 40.38 17.04 38.01
N ALA A 1098 39.24 17.46 38.57
CA ALA A 1098 37.98 16.72 38.49
C ALA A 1098 37.39 16.71 37.07
N CYS A 1099 37.81 17.64 36.22
CA CYS A 1099 37.36 17.74 34.84
C CYS A 1099 38.11 16.80 33.90
N THR A 1100 37.39 15.92 33.20
CA THR A 1100 37.94 15.10 32.11
C THR A 1100 38.22 15.89 30.84
N PHE A 1101 37.54 17.04 30.65
CA PHE A 1101 37.78 18.03 29.60
C PHE A 1101 37.93 19.41 30.23
N PRO A 1102 38.88 20.26 29.80
CA PRO A 1102 39.16 21.53 30.45
C PRO A 1102 37.95 22.49 30.35
N LEU A 1103 37.34 22.83 31.49
CA LEU A 1103 36.26 23.82 31.57
C LEU A 1103 36.79 25.23 31.21
N PRO A 1104 36.08 25.99 30.35
CA PRO A 1104 36.43 27.38 30.07
C PRO A 1104 36.40 28.24 31.35
N ILE A 1105 37.26 29.26 31.45
CA ILE A 1105 37.37 30.25 32.54
C ILE A 1105 38.11 29.75 33.79
N ILE A 1106 38.12 28.45 34.11
CA ILE A 1106 38.77 27.94 35.33
C ILE A 1106 40.27 28.25 35.34
N SER A 1107 40.96 27.95 34.25
CA SER A 1107 42.40 28.23 34.14
C SER A 1107 42.71 29.74 34.11
N ALA A 1108 41.81 30.57 33.57
CA ALA A 1108 41.94 32.03 33.64
C ALA A 1108 41.85 32.55 35.09
N LEU A 1109 40.85 32.10 35.85
CA LEU A 1109 40.69 32.49 37.26
C LEU A 1109 41.84 31.96 38.13
N LEU A 1110 42.33 30.75 37.86
CA LEU A 1110 43.54 30.22 38.51
C LEU A 1110 44.76 31.08 38.21
N ALA A 1111 44.97 31.45 36.94
CA ALA A 1111 46.06 32.33 36.57
C ALA A 1111 45.95 33.65 37.33
N GLN A 1112 44.77 34.27 37.36
CA GLN A 1112 44.53 35.52 38.08
C GLN A 1112 44.80 35.40 39.59
N ALA A 1113 44.34 34.32 40.23
CA ALA A 1113 44.56 34.09 41.66
C ALA A 1113 46.06 33.90 41.99
N GLU A 1114 46.76 33.07 41.22
CA GLU A 1114 48.19 32.81 41.42
C GLU A 1114 49.07 34.02 41.07
N GLY A 1115 48.68 34.79 40.05
CA GLY A 1115 49.32 36.05 39.71
C GLY A 1115 49.16 37.09 40.82
N SER A 1116 48.00 37.15 41.47
CA SER A 1116 47.73 38.04 42.61
C SER A 1116 48.56 37.68 43.85
N LEU A 1117 49.00 36.41 43.99
CA LEU A 1117 49.97 35.96 45.01
C LEU A 1117 51.44 36.15 44.58
N GLY A 1118 51.70 36.75 43.41
CA GLY A 1118 53.05 37.00 42.91
C GLY A 1118 53.73 35.80 42.22
N ALA A 1119 53.02 34.68 42.01
CA ALA A 1119 53.58 33.47 41.42
C ALA A 1119 53.60 33.52 39.88
N LYS A 1120 54.52 34.32 39.31
CA LYS A 1120 54.60 34.60 37.87
C LYS A 1120 54.63 33.34 36.99
N ALA A 1121 55.44 32.33 37.33
CA ALA A 1121 55.57 31.12 36.53
C ALA A 1121 54.28 30.29 36.45
N LYS A 1122 53.46 30.29 37.51
CA LYS A 1122 52.21 29.53 37.53
C LYS A 1122 51.08 30.28 36.79
N TRP A 1123 51.07 31.62 36.90
CA TRP A 1123 50.22 32.48 36.07
C TRP A 1123 50.42 32.21 34.57
N GLU A 1124 51.67 32.18 34.08
CA GLU A 1124 51.97 31.91 32.66
C GLU A 1124 51.51 30.51 32.23
N LYS A 1125 51.69 29.50 33.08
CA LYS A 1125 51.27 28.12 32.80
C LYS A 1125 49.75 28.02 32.64
N ASN A 1126 49.01 28.58 33.59
CA ASN A 1126 47.55 28.48 33.60
C ASN A 1126 46.90 29.29 32.48
N LEU A 1127 47.46 30.45 32.13
CA LEU A 1127 46.96 31.24 31.00
C LEU A 1127 47.15 30.54 29.64
N ARG A 1128 48.23 29.76 29.47
CA ARG A 1128 48.43 28.91 28.28
C ARG A 1128 47.44 27.75 28.21
N LEU A 1129 47.12 27.14 29.36
CA LEU A 1129 46.12 26.06 29.43
C LEU A 1129 44.72 26.55 29.04
N GLU A 1130 44.38 27.79 29.43
CA GLU A 1130 43.10 28.42 29.08
C GLU A 1130 42.88 28.55 27.57
N TRP A 1131 43.95 28.70 26.78
CA TRP A 1131 43.79 28.77 25.31
C TRP A 1131 43.14 27.52 24.70
N PHE A 1132 43.38 26.36 25.32
CA PHE A 1132 42.90 25.07 24.89
C PHE A 1132 41.58 24.66 25.55
N SER A 1133 41.12 25.38 26.59
CA SER A 1133 39.82 25.12 27.22
C SER A 1133 38.64 25.63 26.36
N TRP A 1134 38.89 26.60 25.48
CA TRP A 1134 37.88 27.15 24.58
C TRP A 1134 37.93 26.53 23.17
N PRO A 1135 36.77 26.18 22.57
CA PRO A 1135 36.69 25.93 21.14
C PRO A 1135 37.00 27.22 20.36
N ALA A 1136 37.58 27.08 19.17
CA ALA A 1136 38.15 28.20 18.42
C ALA A 1136 37.17 29.36 18.16
N GLU A 1137 35.89 29.06 17.96
CA GLU A 1137 34.82 30.02 17.65
C GLU A 1137 34.30 30.81 18.86
N MET A 1138 34.46 30.30 20.09
CA MET A 1138 33.89 30.91 21.30
C MET A 1138 34.92 31.59 22.21
N ARG A 1139 36.19 31.68 21.78
CA ARG A 1139 37.25 32.30 22.60
C ARG A 1139 36.91 33.76 22.93
N PRO A 1140 36.87 34.16 24.22
CA PRO A 1140 36.48 35.50 24.60
C PRO A 1140 37.56 36.52 24.25
N ALA A 1141 37.15 37.75 23.97
CA ALA A 1141 38.06 38.86 23.64
C ALA A 1141 39.16 39.07 24.69
N GLU A 1142 38.84 38.88 25.98
CA GLU A 1142 39.77 39.04 27.10
C GLU A 1142 40.94 38.05 27.04
N LEU A 1143 40.72 36.83 26.54
CA LEU A 1143 41.77 35.82 26.40
C LEU A 1143 42.79 36.23 25.32
N TYR A 1144 42.31 36.72 24.17
CA TYR A 1144 43.17 37.29 23.13
C TYR A 1144 43.94 38.49 23.63
N PHE A 1145 43.29 39.33 24.44
CA PHE A 1145 43.97 40.45 25.08
C PHE A 1145 45.06 39.93 26.01
N GLN A 1146 44.81 39.04 26.96
CA GLN A 1146 45.86 38.60 27.90
C GLN A 1146 47.07 37.92 27.22
N LEU A 1147 46.88 37.28 26.06
CA LEU A 1147 47.98 36.73 25.26
C LEU A 1147 48.96 37.78 24.71
N HIS A 1148 48.53 39.05 24.52
CA HIS A 1148 49.46 40.11 24.12
C HIS A 1148 50.54 40.36 25.18
N ILE A 1149 50.22 40.16 26.46
CA ILE A 1149 51.14 40.36 27.59
C ILE A 1149 52.23 39.28 27.57
N LEU A 1150 51.86 38.03 27.31
CA LEU A 1150 52.81 36.93 27.12
C LEU A 1150 53.68 37.15 25.87
N ALA A 1151 53.08 37.55 24.74
CA ALA A 1151 53.80 37.82 23.50
C ALA A 1151 54.81 38.98 23.63
N LYS A 1152 54.53 39.99 24.46
CA LYS A 1152 55.48 41.09 24.72
C LYS A 1152 56.71 40.62 25.50
N GLN A 1153 56.54 39.70 26.44
CA GLN A 1153 57.61 39.20 27.32
C GLN A 1153 58.53 38.18 26.65
N THR A 1154 58.09 37.47 25.61
CA THR A 1154 58.88 36.45 24.89
C THR A 1154 59.85 37.02 23.85
N SER A 1155 59.77 38.32 23.54
CA SER A 1155 60.63 38.99 22.53
C SER A 1155 62.13 39.05 22.90
N SER A 1156 62.52 38.72 24.14
CA SER A 1156 63.90 38.80 24.63
C SER A 1156 64.62 37.46 24.80
N VAL A 1157 64.07 36.32 24.34
CA VAL A 1157 64.66 34.99 24.56
C VAL A 1157 64.78 34.21 23.25
N SER A 1158 66.00 33.77 22.94
CA SER A 1158 66.36 33.00 21.74
C SER A 1158 65.67 31.63 21.69
N ASN A 1159 64.93 31.41 20.59
CA ASN A 1159 64.43 30.17 19.99
C ASN A 1159 64.77 28.84 20.69
N GLN A 1160 63.74 28.12 21.18
CA GLN A 1160 63.63 26.67 20.98
C GLN A 1160 62.24 26.02 21.18
N GLN A 1161 61.16 26.76 21.50
CA GLN A 1161 59.78 26.23 21.45
C GLN A 1161 58.83 27.27 20.81
N LYS A 1162 58.19 26.92 19.68
CA LYS A 1162 57.16 27.76 19.03
C LYS A 1162 55.88 27.74 19.87
N ASN A 1163 55.81 28.55 20.92
CA ASN A 1163 54.62 28.71 21.75
C ASN A 1163 53.53 29.53 21.04
N ILE A 1164 52.26 29.38 21.42
CA ILE A 1164 51.08 30.00 20.76
C ILE A 1164 51.23 31.52 20.61
N GLU A 1165 51.78 32.17 21.64
CA GLU A 1165 52.04 33.61 21.69
C GLU A 1165 53.03 34.10 20.63
N SER A 1166 53.89 33.23 20.08
CA SER A 1166 54.89 33.57 19.04
C SER A 1166 54.33 33.62 17.61
N TYR A 1167 53.10 33.14 17.39
CA TYR A 1167 52.50 33.09 16.06
C TYR A 1167 51.97 34.45 15.56
N GLN A 1168 51.80 35.43 16.45
CA GLN A 1168 51.30 36.77 16.11
C GLN A 1168 52.02 37.86 16.91
N SER A 1169 52.19 39.03 16.31
CA SER A 1169 52.73 40.19 17.02
C SER A 1169 51.81 40.61 18.18
N PRO A 1170 52.34 41.22 19.26
CA PRO A 1170 51.53 41.74 20.36
C PRO A 1170 50.39 42.66 19.88
N GLU A 1171 50.63 43.45 18.84
CA GLU A 1171 49.62 44.31 18.19
C GLU A 1171 48.46 43.50 17.57
N ARG A 1172 48.77 42.40 16.86
CA ARG A 1172 47.74 41.55 16.23
C ARG A 1172 46.86 40.85 17.26
N TRP A 1173 47.43 40.45 18.40
CA TRP A 1173 46.66 39.91 19.52
C TRP A 1173 45.64 40.92 20.06
N VAL A 1174 46.08 42.18 20.27
CA VAL A 1174 45.20 43.27 20.72
C VAL A 1174 44.13 43.61 19.67
N LEU A 1175 44.47 43.64 18.38
CA LEU A 1175 43.51 43.88 17.29
C LEU A 1175 42.40 42.82 17.23
N ARG A 1176 42.73 41.54 17.44
CA ARG A 1176 41.72 40.47 17.51
C ARG A 1176 40.81 40.59 18.71
N ALA A 1177 41.35 40.98 19.87
CA ALA A 1177 40.54 41.28 21.04
C ALA A 1177 39.55 42.43 20.78
N ILE A 1178 40.01 43.49 20.09
CA ILE A 1178 39.16 44.61 19.68
C ILE A 1178 38.08 44.17 18.69
N HIS A 1179 38.40 43.33 17.70
CA HIS A 1179 37.40 42.83 16.75
C HIS A 1179 36.28 42.04 17.45
N LEU A 1180 36.62 41.25 18.47
CA LEU A 1180 35.64 40.46 19.22
C LEU A 1180 34.85 41.29 20.24
N ASN A 1181 35.44 42.35 20.80
CA ASN A 1181 34.74 43.28 21.67
C ASN A 1181 35.25 44.72 21.49
N PRO A 1182 34.71 45.47 20.49
CA PRO A 1182 35.19 46.80 20.15
C PRO A 1182 34.80 47.85 21.19
N SER A 1183 33.87 47.55 22.11
CA SER A 1183 33.41 48.50 23.13
C SER A 1183 34.41 48.70 24.29
N CYS A 1184 35.41 47.82 24.44
CA CYS A 1184 36.33 47.88 25.56
C CYS A 1184 37.46 48.92 25.35
N SER A 1185 37.33 50.07 26.00
CA SER A 1185 38.30 51.18 25.91
C SER A 1185 39.74 50.81 26.32
N ARG A 1186 39.91 49.79 27.17
CA ARG A 1186 41.22 49.30 27.62
C ARG A 1186 42.05 48.75 26.46
N TYR A 1187 41.44 48.04 25.53
CA TYR A 1187 42.15 47.42 24.41
C TYR A 1187 42.68 48.48 23.45
N TRP A 1188 41.85 49.49 23.16
CA TRP A 1188 42.22 50.63 22.31
C TRP A 1188 43.36 51.47 22.89
N LYS A 1189 43.35 51.74 24.22
CA LYS A 1189 44.44 52.46 24.90
C LYS A 1189 45.77 51.71 24.82
N VAL A 1190 45.76 50.37 24.90
CA VAL A 1190 46.97 49.55 24.77
C VAL A 1190 47.44 49.48 23.32
N LEU A 1191 46.53 49.38 22.35
CA LEU A 1191 46.89 49.47 20.93
C LEU A 1191 47.58 50.80 20.61
N GLN A 1192 47.03 51.94 21.06
CA GLN A 1192 47.66 53.27 20.91
C GLN A 1192 49.07 53.33 21.51
N LYS A 1193 49.30 52.71 22.67
CA LYS A 1193 50.63 52.64 23.30
C LYS A 1193 51.61 51.72 22.57
N LEU A 1194 51.12 50.67 21.91
CA LEU A 1194 51.96 49.78 21.10
C LEU A 1194 52.32 50.44 19.75
N THR A 1195 51.42 51.21 19.15
CA THR A 1195 51.63 51.90 17.86
C THR A 1195 52.35 53.25 17.95
N SER A 1196 52.50 53.83 19.15
CA SER A 1196 53.24 55.10 19.37
C SER A 1196 54.70 54.90 19.79
N GLY A 1197 55.16 53.65 19.91
CA GLY A 1197 56.53 53.27 20.28
C GLY A 1197 57.31 52.56 19.18
N SER A 1198 56.83 52.59 17.93
CA SER A 1198 57.57 52.32 16.70
C SER A 1198 57.86 53.62 15.96
#